data_AF-A0ABD2D0X1-F1
#
_entry.id   AF-A0ABD2D0X1-F1
#
_cell.length_a   1.000
_cell.length_b   1.000
_cell.length_c   1.000
_cell.angle_alpha   90.00
_cell.angle_beta   90.00
_cell.angle_gamma   90.00
#
_symmetry.space_group_name_H-M   'P 1'
#
loop_
_entity.id
_entity.type
_entity.pdbx_description
1 polymer ?
#
loop_
_entity_poly.entity_id
_entity_poly.type
_entity_poly.pdbx_seq_one_letter_code
_entity_poly.pdbx_strand_id
1 'polypeptide(L)'
;MYSTDTEGTLSVGKKREDRGVQLKHRFGPLNLDVKYPGTAILLLQCQENTILLNAAAALSKYATKSQENINILFDLDIVKSILPLIDHEDLFTRRFAAKLLAEMTAVPSVRDFLLESDYHMSYFTKVLINEQDLFMQEFSSLILAELSKDMYGTARLLEQCPNMNFLYERIQSTDPDVRKNNIEIIYNLIQDTIGVQKIINAEHFSFPLIYRLLQETYPEIQHLALNVISDLLARNKDEYIHNLFRETKGLEALLNFLANDDWRDLHSKVLKIFSLASDNHKTIELLNSIGGIQRIYNYMENTPDPKLFADAFDVVICFADILVGRKALYLNGIVEYLINTLEKNVQPDMYPAICYGIGKMALYGPAAQKLSNENVIKNILNILKNDNLKWLTRNSAIFALNELFNYNVDNCKNFLQLRGEEYLTWLIKQPHENVPLEIRLLAVQTLITIGHHSTLRNLMIKENTIDALCTLFEACLFSIISKYEKVDCSTMDELKVLSCQALSMFCIDNIGRDAFLKVHGSSRLHYLLSDLHSIPVRNAAVQLVQLLSVDPVLANVFVQTKYLSYMLNNRVSSRVIPSWDTCIEALFNSHLPAKFAFTGRLSLHDITKDGFYVLRQNVCPFPVLNDLFRFKLCPLEPVYVVNTARSYSTIPTNNISEKDIEDAKNSIVKENASKGIFVSDKVLNSWLHLMFGRLQLDPYLCEYIELLKCKLVAMESKDLIINEEPNLINISNIASRAKMLAEFVARQMSGPDPSSTCMDHQLEVHLKEIKESIGTSVIPLGQLRVGSYLERAVLFKVLADKICLPTALVRGEYGTTWVEIAIPQIEVPPEDTCFSKYLTKEGPCTDWIVRNITLENKLSSKKSLSEDQNVSNIVVPQKLQQSIFPTKLMKPNVIVDLIEKPGQFIPIHSELGKRYRSKKIVCDLICDLPGS
;
A
#
# COMPACT_ATOMS: atom_id res chain seq x y z
N MET A 1 91.50 -22.63 2.19
CA MET A 1 92.52 -22.80 3.25
C MET A 1 92.38 -24.20 3.81
N TYR A 2 93.45 -24.98 3.64
CA TYR A 2 93.90 -26.19 4.34
C TYR A 2 92.92 -27.03 5.18
N SER A 3 92.82 -28.30 4.80
CA SER A 3 93.08 -29.39 5.75
C SER A 3 94.58 -29.49 6.02
N THR A 4 94.93 -29.81 7.26
CA THR A 4 96.04 -30.70 7.69
C THR A 4 95.58 -31.26 9.05
N ASP A 5 95.79 -32.50 9.48
CA ASP A 5 96.59 -33.62 9.00
C ASP A 5 96.24 -34.82 9.94
N THR A 6 95.94 -36.02 9.41
CA THR A 6 96.77 -37.26 9.45
C THR A 6 96.77 -37.99 10.82
N GLU A 7 96.78 -39.33 10.97
CA GLU A 7 97.33 -40.40 10.13
C GLU A 7 96.99 -41.81 10.71
N GLY A 8 97.05 -42.85 9.85
CA GLY A 8 97.33 -44.26 10.20
C GLY A 8 96.10 -45.18 10.41
N THR A 9 95.94 -46.36 9.80
CA THR A 9 96.86 -47.22 9.04
C THR A 9 96.10 -48.38 8.37
N LEU A 10 96.70 -48.90 7.28
CA LEU A 10 96.58 -50.25 6.70
C LEU A 10 95.38 -50.62 5.81
N SER A 11 95.68 -50.53 4.51
CA SER A 11 94.96 -51.09 3.36
C SER A 11 94.80 -52.61 3.41
N VAL A 12 93.55 -53.07 3.45
CA VAL A 12 93.15 -54.41 3.00
C VAL A 12 92.55 -54.27 1.61
N GLY A 13 92.95 -55.17 0.71
CA GLY A 13 92.71 -55.08 -0.73
C GLY A 13 91.28 -54.77 -1.14
N LYS A 14 91.16 -53.89 -2.15
CA LYS A 14 89.95 -53.70 -2.95
C LYS A 14 89.41 -55.06 -3.37
N LYS A 15 88.26 -55.48 -2.82
CA LYS A 15 87.37 -56.36 -3.58
C LYS A 15 86.94 -55.55 -4.80
N ARG A 16 87.53 -55.86 -5.96
CA ARG A 16 86.93 -55.52 -7.25
C ARG A 16 85.58 -56.22 -7.25
N GLU A 17 84.50 -55.46 -7.04
CA GLU A 17 83.19 -55.92 -7.48
C GLU A 17 83.26 -56.01 -8.99
N ASP A 18 83.21 -57.25 -9.45
CA ASP A 18 83.28 -57.62 -10.85
C ASP A 18 82.03 -57.09 -11.55
N ARG A 19 82.10 -55.85 -12.07
CA ARG A 19 81.02 -55.20 -12.85
C ARG A 19 80.57 -56.04 -14.06
N GLY A 20 81.33 -57.09 -14.44
CA GLY A 20 81.02 -58.02 -15.51
C GLY A 20 79.95 -59.07 -15.20
N VAL A 21 79.57 -59.29 -13.93
CA VAL A 21 78.59 -60.34 -13.57
C VAL A 21 77.15 -59.82 -13.49
N GLN A 22 76.93 -58.52 -13.23
CA GLN A 22 75.58 -57.91 -13.25
C GLN A 22 75.08 -57.52 -14.66
N LEU A 23 75.94 -57.55 -15.68
CA LEU A 23 75.59 -57.17 -17.06
C LEU A 23 75.16 -58.35 -17.95
N LYS A 24 75.38 -59.61 -17.55
CA LYS A 24 75.01 -60.77 -18.38
C LYS A 24 73.51 -61.04 -18.48
N HIS A 25 72.70 -60.49 -17.57
CA HIS A 25 71.25 -60.70 -17.50
C HIS A 25 70.43 -59.41 -17.65
N ARG A 26 71.05 -58.28 -18.04
CA ARG A 26 70.32 -57.03 -18.31
C ARG A 26 70.19 -56.82 -19.82
N PHE A 27 68.95 -56.64 -20.27
CA PHE A 27 68.65 -56.25 -21.65
C PHE A 27 69.29 -54.88 -21.95
N GLY A 28 69.83 -54.70 -23.16
CA GLY A 28 70.41 -53.43 -23.58
C GLY A 28 69.33 -52.35 -23.76
N PRO A 29 69.65 -51.05 -23.63
CA PRO A 29 68.67 -49.99 -23.78
C PRO A 29 68.05 -50.00 -25.18
N LEU A 30 66.71 -50.12 -25.25
CA LEU A 30 65.93 -50.07 -26.48
C LEU A 30 65.33 -48.68 -26.65
N ASN A 31 65.66 -48.00 -27.76
CA ASN A 31 65.09 -46.70 -28.08
C ASN A 31 63.83 -46.87 -28.93
N LEU A 32 62.67 -46.47 -28.40
CA LEU A 32 61.37 -46.47 -29.07
C LEU A 32 61.02 -45.06 -29.57
N ASP A 33 60.84 -44.90 -30.89
CA ASP A 33 60.32 -43.65 -31.50
C ASP A 33 58.79 -43.72 -31.59
N VAL A 34 58.10 -43.05 -30.67
CA VAL A 34 56.63 -43.09 -30.54
C VAL A 34 56.01 -41.83 -31.14
N LYS A 35 55.26 -41.98 -32.24
CA LYS A 35 54.63 -40.86 -32.96
C LYS A 35 53.10 -40.78 -32.80
N TYR A 36 52.47 -41.87 -32.38
CA TYR A 36 51.02 -41.95 -32.20
C TYR A 36 50.67 -41.95 -30.70
N PRO A 37 49.75 -41.09 -30.23
CA PRO A 37 49.41 -41.00 -28.80
C PRO A 37 48.87 -42.31 -28.23
N GLY A 38 48.10 -43.10 -28.99
CA GLY A 38 47.61 -44.41 -28.52
C GLY A 38 48.74 -45.39 -28.20
N THR A 39 49.86 -45.33 -28.93
CA THR A 39 51.04 -46.14 -28.61
C THR A 39 51.68 -45.70 -27.30
N ALA A 40 51.73 -44.39 -27.03
CA ALA A 40 52.22 -43.88 -25.75
C ALA A 40 51.29 -44.25 -24.58
N ILE A 41 49.97 -44.30 -24.80
CA ILE A 41 48.99 -44.74 -23.77
C ILE A 41 49.26 -46.19 -23.36
N LEU A 42 49.55 -47.09 -24.32
CA LEU A 42 49.90 -48.48 -24.01
C LEU A 42 51.17 -48.59 -23.14
N LEU A 43 52.13 -47.67 -23.32
CA LEU A 43 53.36 -47.64 -22.52
C LEU A 43 53.12 -47.22 -21.06
N LEU A 44 51.96 -46.64 -20.72
CA LEU A 44 51.59 -46.35 -19.33
C LEU A 44 51.38 -47.61 -18.49
N GLN A 45 51.18 -48.78 -19.12
CA GLN A 45 51.05 -50.07 -18.44
C GLN A 45 52.39 -50.80 -18.26
N CYS A 46 53.50 -50.18 -18.66
CA CYS A 46 54.82 -50.80 -18.59
C CYS A 46 55.32 -50.88 -17.13
N GLN A 47 55.99 -51.98 -16.77
CA GLN A 47 56.61 -52.14 -15.45
C GLN A 47 57.92 -51.35 -15.30
N GLU A 48 58.50 -50.87 -16.41
CA GLU A 48 59.71 -50.05 -16.38
C GLU A 48 59.37 -48.59 -16.07
N ASN A 49 59.65 -48.14 -14.84
CA ASN A 49 59.36 -46.77 -14.38
C ASN A 49 59.89 -45.68 -15.33
N THR A 50 61.05 -45.90 -15.96
CA THR A 50 61.64 -44.94 -16.91
C THR A 50 60.82 -44.80 -18.19
N ILE A 51 60.27 -45.89 -18.73
CA ILE A 51 59.43 -45.88 -19.93
C ILE A 51 58.08 -45.28 -19.59
N LEU A 52 57.49 -45.69 -18.47
CA LEU A 52 56.21 -45.19 -17.98
C LEU A 52 56.27 -43.67 -17.75
N LEU A 53 57.30 -43.18 -17.06
CA LEU A 53 57.51 -41.75 -16.82
C LEU A 53 57.65 -40.96 -18.13
N ASN A 54 58.45 -41.46 -19.08
CA ASN A 54 58.64 -40.82 -20.38
C ASN A 54 57.33 -40.78 -21.19
N ALA A 55 56.51 -41.83 -21.12
CA ALA A 55 55.21 -41.88 -21.76
C ALA A 55 54.24 -40.86 -21.13
N ALA A 56 54.13 -40.82 -19.80
CA ALA A 56 53.31 -39.85 -19.08
C ALA A 56 53.72 -38.40 -19.39
N ALA A 57 55.03 -38.11 -19.40
CA ALA A 57 55.56 -36.80 -19.74
C ALA A 57 55.27 -36.40 -21.21
N ALA A 58 55.43 -37.33 -22.15
CA ALA A 58 55.16 -37.09 -23.56
C ALA A 58 53.66 -36.83 -23.82
N LEU A 59 52.78 -37.59 -23.18
CA LEU A 59 51.32 -37.42 -23.27
C LEU A 59 50.86 -36.13 -22.62
N SER A 60 51.37 -35.78 -21.44
CA SER A 60 51.13 -34.48 -20.79
C SER A 60 51.53 -33.33 -21.72
N LYS A 61 52.72 -33.39 -22.32
CA LYS A 61 53.18 -32.38 -23.28
C LYS A 61 52.34 -32.34 -24.56
N TYR A 62 51.75 -33.46 -24.97
CA TYR A 62 50.86 -33.50 -26.13
C TYR A 62 49.52 -32.83 -25.82
N ALA A 63 48.96 -33.05 -24.63
CA ALA A 63 47.72 -32.43 -24.17
C ALA A 63 47.81 -30.89 -24.10
N THR A 64 48.87 -30.35 -23.49
CA THR A 64 49.05 -28.88 -23.33
C THR A 64 49.14 -28.13 -24.67
N LYS A 65 49.33 -28.79 -25.81
CA LYS A 65 49.46 -28.12 -27.12
C LYS A 65 48.14 -27.58 -27.68
N SER A 66 47.01 -28.25 -27.45
CA SER A 66 45.71 -27.81 -27.97
C SER A 66 44.55 -28.61 -27.35
N GLN A 67 43.37 -28.00 -27.29
CA GLN A 67 42.15 -28.66 -26.83
C GLN A 67 41.78 -29.89 -27.67
N GLU A 68 42.04 -29.85 -28.98
CA GLU A 68 41.76 -30.96 -29.89
C GLU A 68 42.59 -32.22 -29.54
N ASN A 69 43.84 -32.04 -29.11
CA ASN A 69 44.65 -33.14 -28.61
C ASN A 69 44.07 -33.77 -27.35
N ILE A 70 43.47 -32.98 -26.45
CA ILE A 70 42.82 -33.48 -25.23
C ILE A 70 41.62 -34.35 -25.60
N ASN A 71 40.81 -33.92 -26.58
CA ASN A 71 39.69 -34.71 -27.08
C ASN A 71 40.17 -36.03 -27.72
N ILE A 72 41.23 -36.00 -28.52
CA ILE A 72 41.82 -37.22 -29.12
C ILE A 72 42.28 -38.19 -28.02
N LEU A 73 42.93 -37.69 -26.96
CA LEU A 73 43.36 -38.53 -25.84
C LEU A 73 42.16 -39.13 -25.08
N PHE A 74 41.09 -38.36 -24.91
CA PHE A 74 39.86 -38.83 -24.29
C PHE A 74 39.19 -39.94 -25.12
N ASP A 75 39.09 -39.77 -26.44
CA ASP A 75 38.55 -40.79 -27.36
C ASP A 75 39.37 -42.10 -27.35
N LEU A 76 40.65 -42.01 -26.97
CA LEU A 76 41.54 -43.17 -26.78
C LEU A 76 41.47 -43.77 -25.36
N ASP A 77 40.49 -43.37 -24.54
CA ASP A 77 40.19 -43.92 -23.20
C ASP A 77 41.39 -43.81 -22.23
N ILE A 78 42.19 -42.74 -22.36
CA ILE A 78 43.39 -42.51 -21.54
C ILE A 78 43.08 -42.39 -20.04
N VAL A 79 41.88 -41.91 -19.67
CA VAL A 79 41.51 -41.61 -18.27
C VAL A 79 41.66 -42.84 -17.39
N LYS A 80 41.25 -44.01 -17.87
CA LYS A 80 41.40 -45.29 -17.16
C LYS A 80 42.86 -45.71 -16.98
N SER A 81 43.73 -45.33 -17.92
CA SER A 81 45.15 -45.67 -17.89
C SER A 81 45.94 -44.74 -16.96
N ILE A 82 45.49 -43.50 -16.78
CA ILE A 82 46.22 -42.50 -15.99
C ILE A 82 45.81 -42.45 -14.52
N LEU A 83 44.56 -42.79 -14.19
CA LEU A 83 44.08 -42.76 -12.81
C LEU A 83 44.91 -43.62 -11.84
N PRO A 84 45.35 -44.84 -12.18
CA PRO A 84 46.22 -45.61 -11.27
C PRO A 84 47.58 -44.94 -11.03
N LEU A 85 48.02 -44.05 -11.94
CA LEU A 85 49.33 -43.42 -11.88
C LEU A 85 49.36 -42.20 -10.95
N ILE A 86 48.22 -41.64 -10.57
CA ILE A 86 48.16 -40.55 -9.60
C ILE A 86 48.63 -41.01 -8.21
N ASP A 87 48.49 -42.31 -7.90
CA ASP A 87 48.90 -42.95 -6.65
C ASP A 87 50.25 -43.69 -6.75
N HIS A 88 51.02 -43.47 -7.83
CA HIS A 88 52.27 -44.17 -8.07
C HIS A 88 53.36 -43.81 -7.03
N GLU A 89 54.24 -44.76 -6.70
CA GLU A 89 55.31 -44.55 -5.70
C GLU A 89 56.30 -43.45 -6.12
N ASP A 90 56.56 -43.33 -7.43
CA ASP A 90 57.43 -42.30 -8.01
C ASP A 90 56.73 -40.94 -8.12
N LEU A 91 57.32 -39.91 -7.51
CA LEU A 91 56.78 -38.54 -7.46
C LEU A 91 56.65 -37.91 -8.86
N PHE A 92 57.62 -38.12 -9.76
CA PHE A 92 57.57 -37.52 -11.09
C PHE A 92 56.46 -38.15 -11.95
N THR A 93 56.27 -39.45 -11.81
CA THR A 93 55.15 -40.17 -12.42
C THR A 93 53.81 -39.60 -11.94
N ARG A 94 53.63 -39.41 -10.62
CA ARG A 94 52.44 -38.75 -10.07
C ARG A 94 52.24 -37.35 -10.62
N ARG A 95 53.30 -36.53 -10.70
CA ARG A 95 53.23 -35.16 -11.24
C ARG A 95 52.74 -35.14 -12.68
N PHE A 96 53.33 -35.95 -13.58
CA PHE A 96 52.90 -35.97 -14.97
C PHE A 96 51.51 -36.57 -15.15
N ALA A 97 51.14 -37.56 -14.31
CA ALA A 97 49.81 -38.13 -14.28
C ALA A 97 48.76 -37.08 -13.87
N ALA A 98 48.99 -36.40 -12.74
CA ALA A 98 48.14 -35.34 -12.22
C ALA A 98 48.07 -34.15 -13.18
N LYS A 99 49.19 -33.73 -13.78
CA LYS A 99 49.23 -32.68 -14.79
C LYS A 99 48.36 -33.02 -15.99
N LEU A 100 48.55 -34.20 -16.58
CA LEU A 100 47.75 -34.60 -17.74
C LEU A 100 46.27 -34.68 -17.37
N LEU A 101 45.94 -35.24 -16.20
CA LEU A 101 44.56 -35.30 -15.75
C LEU A 101 43.94 -33.91 -15.52
N ALA A 102 44.70 -32.95 -14.99
CA ALA A 102 44.27 -31.56 -14.79
C ALA A 102 44.04 -30.81 -16.11
N GLU A 103 44.84 -31.08 -17.15
CA GLU A 103 44.57 -30.56 -18.51
C GLU A 103 43.27 -31.19 -19.07
N MET A 104 43.05 -32.48 -18.78
CA MET A 104 41.88 -33.20 -19.26
C MET A 104 40.56 -32.75 -18.62
N THR A 105 40.55 -32.14 -17.44
CA THR A 105 39.31 -31.61 -16.82
C THR A 105 38.69 -30.43 -17.58
N ALA A 106 39.40 -29.88 -18.57
CA ALA A 106 38.81 -28.97 -19.55
C ALA A 106 37.65 -29.63 -20.33
N VAL A 107 37.66 -30.96 -20.49
CA VAL A 107 36.60 -31.73 -21.16
C VAL A 107 35.48 -32.06 -20.16
N PRO A 108 34.21 -31.67 -20.41
CA PRO A 108 33.10 -31.93 -19.49
C PRO A 108 32.92 -33.40 -19.12
N SER A 109 33.02 -34.32 -20.10
CA SER A 109 32.87 -35.76 -19.86
C SER A 109 33.94 -36.35 -18.94
N VAL A 110 35.15 -35.74 -18.89
CA VAL A 110 36.18 -36.14 -17.92
C VAL A 110 35.78 -35.69 -16.51
N ARG A 111 35.20 -34.49 -16.37
CA ARG A 111 34.69 -34.01 -15.08
C ARG A 111 33.57 -34.91 -14.57
N ASP A 112 32.61 -35.26 -15.44
CA ASP A 112 31.52 -36.18 -15.11
C ASP A 112 32.07 -37.52 -14.62
N PHE A 113 33.03 -38.10 -15.34
CA PHE A 113 33.69 -39.35 -14.95
C PHE A 113 34.39 -39.26 -13.59
N LEU A 114 35.10 -38.17 -13.31
CA LEU A 114 35.76 -37.97 -12.02
C LEU A 114 34.75 -37.82 -10.87
N LEU A 115 33.60 -37.19 -11.14
CA LEU A 115 32.52 -36.96 -10.18
C LEU A 115 31.64 -38.21 -9.92
N GLU A 116 31.67 -39.23 -10.79
CA GLU A 116 30.98 -40.51 -10.56
C GLU A 116 31.50 -41.27 -9.33
N SER A 117 32.78 -41.09 -9.00
CA SER A 117 33.42 -41.77 -7.87
C SER A 117 33.78 -40.80 -6.75
N ASP A 118 33.33 -41.12 -5.54
CA ASP A 118 33.65 -40.36 -4.32
C ASP A 118 35.15 -40.32 -3.99
N TYR A 119 35.93 -41.27 -4.54
CA TYR A 119 37.36 -41.37 -4.30
C TYR A 119 38.13 -40.14 -4.78
N HIS A 120 37.87 -39.67 -6.01
CA HIS A 120 38.72 -38.67 -6.67
C HIS A 120 38.65 -37.31 -5.98
N MET A 121 37.45 -36.84 -5.62
CA MET A 121 37.27 -35.58 -4.88
C MET A 121 38.00 -35.62 -3.53
N SER A 122 37.86 -36.73 -2.79
CA SER A 122 38.52 -36.90 -1.50
C SER A 122 40.04 -36.98 -1.66
N TYR A 123 40.49 -37.64 -2.71
CA TYR A 123 41.91 -37.79 -3.04
C TYR A 123 42.56 -36.44 -3.33
N PHE A 124 42.07 -35.67 -4.31
CA PHE A 124 42.67 -34.39 -4.68
C PHE A 124 42.61 -33.37 -3.54
N THR A 125 41.55 -33.42 -2.72
CA THR A 125 41.48 -32.57 -1.52
C THR A 125 42.54 -32.96 -0.49
N LYS A 126 42.77 -34.26 -0.24
CA LYS A 126 43.85 -34.72 0.66
C LYS A 126 45.24 -34.36 0.13
N VAL A 127 45.46 -34.46 -1.18
CA VAL A 127 46.72 -34.04 -1.81
C VAL A 127 46.94 -32.56 -1.59
N LEU A 128 45.92 -31.73 -1.85
CA LEU A 128 46.01 -30.29 -1.67
C LEU A 128 46.29 -29.87 -0.21
N ILE A 129 45.77 -30.63 0.78
CA ILE A 129 45.98 -30.35 2.20
C ILE A 129 47.35 -30.84 2.70
N ASN A 130 47.72 -32.08 2.37
CA ASN A 130 48.82 -32.79 3.04
C ASN A 130 50.12 -32.85 2.25
N GLU A 131 50.08 -32.80 0.92
CA GLU A 131 51.27 -32.95 0.08
C GLU A 131 52.10 -31.67 0.11
N GLN A 132 53.43 -31.77 0.24
CA GLN A 132 54.31 -30.58 0.27
C GLN A 132 54.74 -30.12 -1.12
N ASP A 133 54.60 -30.99 -2.11
CA ASP A 133 55.01 -30.69 -3.47
C ASP A 133 54.09 -29.68 -4.14
N LEU A 134 54.65 -28.55 -4.58
CA LEU A 134 53.90 -27.44 -5.18
C LEU A 134 53.22 -27.84 -6.49
N PHE A 135 53.86 -28.65 -7.33
CA PHE A 135 53.26 -29.12 -8.58
C PHE A 135 52.05 -30.02 -8.32
N MET A 136 52.13 -30.93 -7.35
CA MET A 136 50.97 -31.73 -6.96
C MET A 136 49.84 -30.88 -6.39
N GLN A 137 50.15 -29.84 -5.61
CA GLN A 137 49.14 -28.88 -5.13
C GLN A 137 48.50 -28.10 -6.28
N GLU A 138 49.29 -27.61 -7.23
CA GLU A 138 48.85 -26.88 -8.42
C GLU A 138 47.85 -27.71 -9.22
N PHE A 139 48.26 -28.92 -9.66
CA PHE A 139 47.40 -29.78 -10.48
C PHE A 139 46.15 -30.26 -9.72
N SER A 140 46.28 -30.57 -8.43
CA SER A 140 45.12 -31.00 -7.61
C SER A 140 44.14 -29.84 -7.39
N SER A 141 44.64 -28.63 -7.13
CA SER A 141 43.79 -27.44 -7.01
C SER A 141 43.12 -27.07 -8.33
N LEU A 142 43.79 -27.21 -9.47
CA LEU A 142 43.18 -27.00 -10.79
C LEU A 142 42.04 -27.98 -11.06
N ILE A 143 42.26 -29.27 -10.76
CA ILE A 143 41.20 -30.28 -10.87
C ILE A 143 40.01 -29.90 -10.00
N LEU A 144 40.23 -29.57 -8.72
CA LEU A 144 39.14 -29.17 -7.82
C LEU A 144 38.42 -27.88 -8.26
N ALA A 145 39.15 -26.90 -8.82
CA ALA A 145 38.57 -25.68 -9.38
C ALA A 145 37.65 -26.00 -10.57
N GLU A 146 38.09 -26.88 -11.49
CA GLU A 146 37.27 -27.29 -12.63
C GLU A 146 36.06 -28.14 -12.21
N LEU A 147 36.24 -29.06 -11.25
CA LEU A 147 35.14 -29.91 -10.75
C LEU A 147 34.09 -29.10 -9.97
N SER A 148 34.50 -28.06 -9.24
CA SER A 148 33.59 -27.20 -8.47
C SER A 148 32.75 -26.25 -9.32
N LYS A 149 33.04 -26.09 -10.63
CA LYS A 149 32.18 -25.33 -11.55
C LYS A 149 30.80 -25.97 -11.73
N ASP A 150 30.70 -27.28 -11.51
CA ASP A 150 29.42 -27.99 -11.51
C ASP A 150 28.76 -27.93 -10.12
N MET A 151 27.45 -27.72 -10.08
CA MET A 151 26.65 -27.74 -8.85
C MET A 151 26.80 -29.08 -8.12
N TYR A 152 26.88 -30.20 -8.84
CA TYR A 152 27.10 -31.52 -8.26
C TYR A 152 28.50 -31.66 -7.65
N GLY A 153 29.53 -31.15 -8.33
CA GLY A 153 30.90 -31.13 -7.82
C GLY A 153 31.06 -30.26 -6.58
N THR A 154 30.41 -29.09 -6.56
CA THR A 154 30.31 -28.24 -5.36
C THR A 154 29.66 -28.98 -4.20
N ALA A 155 28.51 -29.63 -4.41
CA ALA A 155 27.82 -30.39 -3.36
C ALA A 155 28.71 -31.52 -2.79
N ARG A 156 29.42 -32.25 -3.66
CA ARG A 156 30.36 -33.32 -3.25
C ARG A 156 31.55 -32.78 -2.46
N LEU A 157 32.14 -31.67 -2.89
CA LEU A 157 33.25 -31.03 -2.15
C LEU A 157 32.79 -30.62 -0.74
N LEU A 158 31.59 -30.06 -0.63
CA LEU A 158 31.00 -29.65 0.64
C LEU A 158 30.67 -30.83 1.55
N GLU A 159 30.22 -31.96 1.00
CA GLU A 159 29.92 -33.17 1.78
C GLU A 159 31.19 -33.81 2.34
N GLN A 160 32.21 -33.96 1.51
CA GLN A 160 33.43 -34.68 1.86
C GLN A 160 34.37 -33.87 2.76
N CYS A 161 34.35 -32.53 2.66
CA CYS A 161 35.20 -31.64 3.44
C CYS A 161 34.35 -30.61 4.21
N PRO A 162 33.99 -30.90 5.48
CA PRO A 162 33.22 -29.95 6.28
C PRO A 162 34.05 -28.73 6.72
N ASN A 163 35.38 -28.87 6.85
CA ASN A 163 36.28 -27.77 7.21
C ASN A 163 36.98 -27.20 5.96
N MET A 164 36.72 -25.93 5.67
CA MET A 164 37.26 -25.21 4.50
C MET A 164 38.49 -24.34 4.80
N ASN A 165 39.07 -24.45 6.01
CA ASN A 165 40.25 -23.65 6.41
C ASN A 165 41.44 -23.78 5.44
N PHE A 166 41.62 -24.96 4.84
CA PHE A 166 42.73 -25.22 3.92
C PHE A 166 42.72 -24.26 2.71
N LEU A 167 41.55 -23.81 2.23
CA LEU A 167 41.48 -22.88 1.09
C LEU A 167 42.17 -21.54 1.41
N TYR A 168 42.02 -21.06 2.65
CA TYR A 168 42.65 -19.81 3.11
C TYR A 168 44.14 -19.97 3.41
N GLU A 169 44.57 -21.17 3.80
CA GLU A 169 45.99 -21.50 3.90
C GLU A 169 46.64 -21.53 2.52
N ARG A 170 45.98 -22.16 1.53
CA ARG A 170 46.52 -22.31 0.17
C ARG A 170 46.47 -21.04 -0.67
N ILE A 171 45.55 -20.11 -0.39
CA ILE A 171 45.60 -18.73 -0.94
C ILE A 171 46.90 -18.00 -0.55
N GLN A 172 47.58 -18.42 0.51
CA GLN A 172 48.86 -17.84 0.94
C GLN A 172 50.07 -18.60 0.37
N SER A 173 49.86 -19.54 -0.57
CA SER A 173 50.94 -20.27 -1.25
C SER A 173 51.90 -19.33 -1.97
N THR A 174 53.17 -19.72 -2.06
CA THR A 174 54.17 -19.01 -2.88
C THR A 174 53.91 -19.16 -4.37
N ASP A 175 53.14 -20.17 -4.77
CA ASP A 175 52.82 -20.48 -6.15
C ASP A 175 51.56 -19.71 -6.63
N PRO A 176 51.66 -18.86 -7.67
CA PRO A 176 50.52 -18.10 -8.19
C PRO A 176 49.36 -18.96 -8.68
N ASP A 177 49.63 -20.11 -9.30
CA ASP A 177 48.60 -20.98 -9.87
C ASP A 177 47.82 -21.68 -8.77
N VAL A 178 48.49 -22.16 -7.72
CA VAL A 178 47.84 -22.64 -6.49
C VAL A 178 46.93 -21.56 -5.91
N ARG A 179 47.39 -20.30 -5.83
CA ARG A 179 46.56 -19.20 -5.31
C ARG A 179 45.34 -18.92 -6.18
N LYS A 180 45.52 -18.84 -7.50
CA LYS A 180 44.46 -18.65 -8.50
C LYS A 180 43.40 -19.73 -8.38
N ASN A 181 43.82 -21.00 -8.37
CA ASN A 181 42.90 -22.12 -8.31
C ASN A 181 42.12 -22.16 -7.00
N ASN A 182 42.75 -21.84 -5.87
CA ASN A 182 42.06 -21.82 -4.57
C ASN A 182 41.06 -20.66 -4.44
N ILE A 183 41.36 -19.46 -4.97
CA ILE A 183 40.36 -18.39 -4.99
C ILE A 183 39.21 -18.70 -5.97
N GLU A 184 39.46 -19.43 -7.06
CA GLU A 184 38.42 -19.92 -7.96
C GLU A 184 37.52 -20.98 -7.29
N ILE A 185 38.10 -21.92 -6.52
CA ILE A 185 37.31 -22.88 -5.72
C ILE A 185 36.40 -22.12 -4.74
N ILE A 186 36.93 -21.12 -4.03
CA ILE A 186 36.10 -20.28 -3.14
C ILE A 186 34.99 -19.59 -3.94
N TYR A 187 35.32 -18.99 -5.09
CA TYR A 187 34.35 -18.32 -5.94
C TYR A 187 33.21 -19.26 -6.37
N ASN A 188 33.53 -20.49 -6.76
CA ASN A 188 32.55 -21.50 -7.14
C ASN A 188 31.67 -21.90 -5.94
N LEU A 189 32.29 -22.15 -4.77
CA LEU A 189 31.59 -22.56 -3.56
C LEU A 189 30.63 -21.47 -3.03
N ILE A 190 30.99 -20.19 -3.13
CA ILE A 190 30.10 -19.09 -2.69
C ILE A 190 28.91 -18.86 -3.63
N GLN A 191 28.88 -19.44 -4.84
CA GLN A 191 27.68 -19.42 -5.68
C GLN A 191 26.56 -20.28 -5.07
N ASP A 192 26.93 -21.34 -4.35
CA ASP A 192 25.99 -22.20 -3.65
C ASP A 192 25.54 -21.62 -2.30
N THR A 193 24.26 -21.84 -1.96
CA THR A 193 23.65 -21.32 -0.73
C THR A 193 24.19 -21.97 0.55
N ILE A 194 24.59 -23.25 0.49
CA ILE A 194 25.20 -23.96 1.62
C ILE A 194 26.71 -23.68 1.61
N GLY A 195 27.32 -23.66 0.43
CA GLY A 195 28.73 -23.39 0.23
C GLY A 195 29.18 -22.06 0.82
N VAL A 196 28.46 -20.98 0.55
CA VAL A 196 28.77 -19.66 1.12
C VAL A 196 28.78 -19.66 2.65
N GLN A 197 27.84 -20.35 3.29
CA GLN A 197 27.77 -20.43 4.76
C GLN A 197 28.98 -21.18 5.33
N LYS A 198 29.44 -22.24 4.66
CA LYS A 198 30.66 -22.96 5.08
C LYS A 198 31.93 -22.13 4.89
N ILE A 199 32.01 -21.37 3.79
CA ILE A 199 33.14 -20.46 3.52
C ILE A 199 33.22 -19.36 4.58
N ILE A 200 32.09 -18.72 4.91
CA ILE A 200 32.02 -17.63 5.89
C ILE A 200 32.30 -18.13 7.31
N ASN A 201 31.78 -19.30 7.70
CA ASN A 201 31.94 -19.85 9.04
C ASN A 201 33.29 -20.56 9.26
N ALA A 202 34.14 -20.62 8.25
CA ALA A 202 35.50 -21.15 8.39
C ALA A 202 36.32 -20.27 9.35
N GLU A 203 37.06 -20.90 10.26
CA GLU A 203 37.85 -20.21 11.29
C GLU A 203 38.91 -19.28 10.70
N HIS A 204 39.41 -19.61 9.50
CA HIS A 204 40.44 -18.82 8.80
C HIS A 204 39.88 -17.86 7.76
N PHE A 205 38.56 -17.70 7.67
CA PHE A 205 37.97 -16.70 6.78
C PHE A 205 38.45 -15.29 7.16
N SER A 206 39.05 -14.61 6.20
CA SER A 206 39.64 -13.30 6.43
C SER A 206 39.68 -12.49 5.13
N PHE A 207 38.87 -11.43 5.08
CA PHE A 207 38.90 -10.45 4.01
C PHE A 207 40.32 -9.91 3.68
N PRO A 208 41.18 -9.59 4.67
CA PRO A 208 42.57 -9.22 4.43
C PRO A 208 43.38 -10.20 3.58
N LEU A 209 43.10 -11.50 3.65
CA LEU A 209 43.77 -12.49 2.77
C LEU A 209 43.36 -12.28 1.32
N ILE A 210 42.08 -11.96 1.08
CA ILE A 210 41.54 -11.68 -0.26
C ILE A 210 42.05 -10.33 -0.78
N TYR A 211 42.16 -9.31 0.09
CA TYR A 211 42.68 -8.00 -0.33
C TYR A 211 44.14 -8.05 -0.81
N ARG A 212 44.96 -8.93 -0.24
CA ARG A 212 46.34 -9.13 -0.71
C ARG A 212 46.38 -9.60 -2.16
N LEU A 213 45.41 -10.42 -2.58
CA LEU A 213 45.30 -10.90 -3.97
C LEU A 213 45.01 -9.77 -4.96
N LEU A 214 44.46 -8.64 -4.51
CA LEU A 214 44.25 -7.46 -5.37
C LEU A 214 45.57 -6.79 -5.77
N GLN A 215 46.64 -7.00 -5.00
CA GLN A 215 47.97 -6.41 -5.25
C GLN A 215 48.86 -7.30 -6.14
N GLU A 216 48.35 -8.45 -6.58
CA GLU A 216 49.09 -9.37 -7.45
C GLU A 216 49.27 -8.81 -8.86
N THR A 217 50.38 -9.18 -9.51
CA THR A 217 50.67 -8.78 -10.90
C THR A 217 49.83 -9.53 -11.94
N TYR A 218 49.01 -10.50 -11.51
CA TYR A 218 48.24 -11.39 -12.38
C TYR A 218 46.77 -10.95 -12.43
N PRO A 219 46.27 -10.41 -13.56
CA PRO A 219 44.91 -9.87 -13.66
C PRO A 219 43.81 -10.89 -13.36
N GLU A 220 44.01 -12.18 -13.70
CA GLU A 220 43.03 -13.24 -13.41
C GLU A 220 42.81 -13.44 -11.91
N ILE A 221 43.87 -13.35 -11.11
CA ILE A 221 43.80 -13.46 -9.65
C ILE A 221 43.06 -12.24 -9.08
N GLN A 222 43.37 -11.04 -9.57
CA GLN A 222 42.69 -9.80 -9.17
C GLN A 222 41.19 -9.89 -9.52
N HIS A 223 40.85 -10.35 -10.72
CA HIS A 223 39.47 -10.56 -11.16
C HIS A 223 38.68 -11.51 -10.25
N LEU A 224 39.26 -12.67 -9.93
CA LEU A 224 38.60 -13.66 -9.06
C LEU A 224 38.42 -13.11 -7.65
N ALA A 225 39.44 -12.44 -7.09
CA ALA A 225 39.35 -11.81 -5.78
C ALA A 225 38.24 -10.73 -5.73
N LEU A 226 38.14 -9.88 -6.75
CA LEU A 226 37.05 -8.89 -6.86
C LEU A 226 35.68 -9.55 -6.98
N ASN A 227 35.55 -10.64 -7.75
CA ASN A 227 34.28 -11.36 -7.86
C ASN A 227 33.87 -11.97 -6.51
N VAL A 228 34.82 -12.55 -5.76
CA VAL A 228 34.55 -13.08 -4.40
C VAL A 228 34.06 -11.97 -3.47
N ILE A 229 34.73 -10.81 -3.45
CA ILE A 229 34.29 -9.67 -2.63
C ILE A 229 32.88 -9.20 -3.06
N SER A 230 32.65 -9.07 -4.37
CA SER A 230 31.37 -8.67 -4.94
C SER A 230 30.23 -9.58 -4.48
N ASP A 231 30.40 -10.90 -4.59
CA ASP A 231 29.33 -11.86 -4.28
C ASP A 231 29.10 -12.03 -2.78
N LEU A 232 30.12 -11.83 -1.96
CA LEU A 232 29.96 -11.75 -0.51
C LEU A 232 29.16 -10.51 -0.11
N LEU A 233 29.44 -9.34 -0.73
CA LEU A 233 28.75 -8.09 -0.40
C LEU A 233 27.35 -7.97 -1.00
N ALA A 234 27.10 -8.54 -2.18
CA ALA A 234 25.78 -8.57 -2.83
C ALA A 234 24.69 -9.24 -1.98
N ARG A 235 25.09 -9.98 -0.94
CA ARG A 235 24.20 -10.60 0.05
C ARG A 235 23.80 -9.57 1.11
N ASN A 236 23.15 -8.49 0.68
CA ASN A 236 22.81 -7.27 1.45
C ASN A 236 22.08 -7.49 2.79
N LYS A 237 21.52 -8.68 3.05
CA LYS A 237 20.85 -9.02 4.32
C LYS A 237 21.82 -9.49 5.42
N ASP A 238 23.06 -9.81 5.06
CA ASP A 238 24.07 -10.31 5.98
C ASP A 238 24.89 -9.14 6.57
N GLU A 239 24.38 -8.58 7.66
CA GLU A 239 25.04 -7.49 8.38
C GLU A 239 26.39 -7.92 8.99
N TYR A 240 26.60 -9.23 9.24
CA TYR A 240 27.86 -9.75 9.77
C TYR A 240 28.99 -9.59 8.73
N ILE A 241 28.76 -10.00 7.49
CA ILE A 241 29.74 -9.84 6.40
C ILE A 241 30.05 -8.38 6.12
N HIS A 242 29.03 -7.54 6.06
CA HIS A 242 29.20 -6.10 5.86
C HIS A 242 29.98 -5.45 7.01
N ASN A 243 29.77 -5.86 8.27
CA ASN A 243 30.58 -5.40 9.40
C ASN A 243 32.03 -5.86 9.27
N LEU A 244 32.28 -7.13 8.97
CA LEU A 244 33.63 -7.67 8.83
C LEU A 244 34.41 -6.97 7.70
N PHE A 245 33.75 -6.70 6.57
CA PHE A 245 34.34 -5.94 5.46
C PHE A 245 34.77 -4.53 5.91
N ARG A 246 33.95 -3.84 6.70
CA ARG A 246 34.26 -2.52 7.26
C ARG A 246 35.41 -2.56 8.28
N GLU A 247 35.34 -3.48 9.25
CA GLU A 247 36.36 -3.63 10.31
C GLU A 247 37.74 -3.99 9.74
N THR A 248 37.76 -4.71 8.62
CA THR A 248 38.99 -5.13 7.94
C THR A 248 39.55 -4.12 6.95
N LYS A 249 39.03 -2.88 6.92
CA LYS A 249 39.47 -1.80 6.01
C LYS A 249 39.26 -2.11 4.53
N GLY A 250 38.16 -2.79 4.21
CA GLY A 250 37.81 -3.14 2.83
C GLY A 250 37.59 -1.92 1.94
N LEU A 251 36.99 -0.85 2.48
CA LEU A 251 36.78 0.40 1.74
C LEU A 251 38.10 1.05 1.33
N GLU A 252 39.07 1.11 2.24
CA GLU A 252 40.41 1.64 1.96
C GLU A 252 41.14 0.78 0.93
N ALA A 253 41.01 -0.55 1.00
CA ALA A 253 41.61 -1.45 0.01
C ALA A 253 41.07 -1.17 -1.41
N LEU A 254 39.75 -1.00 -1.56
CA LEU A 254 39.12 -0.67 -2.84
C LEU A 254 39.47 0.76 -3.32
N LEU A 255 39.52 1.74 -2.42
CA LEU A 255 39.93 3.12 -2.77
C LEU A 255 41.38 3.17 -3.25
N ASN A 256 42.27 2.41 -2.61
CA ASN A 256 43.67 2.32 -3.03
C ASN A 256 43.81 1.60 -4.37
N PHE A 257 42.95 0.62 -4.66
CA PHE A 257 42.90 -0.03 -5.96
C PHE A 257 42.51 0.96 -7.07
N LEU A 258 41.44 1.76 -6.88
CA LEU A 258 41.03 2.78 -7.84
C LEU A 258 42.07 3.89 -8.07
N ALA A 259 42.95 4.12 -7.10
CA ALA A 259 44.02 5.10 -7.22
C ALA A 259 45.17 4.62 -8.12
N ASN A 260 45.20 3.34 -8.51
CA ASN A 260 46.24 2.80 -9.37
C ASN A 260 45.81 2.80 -10.84
N ASP A 261 46.37 3.71 -11.63
CA ASP A 261 46.06 3.85 -13.06
C ASP A 261 46.44 2.63 -13.90
N ASP A 262 47.32 1.76 -13.42
CA ASP A 262 47.74 0.56 -14.14
C ASP A 262 46.64 -0.52 -14.21
N TRP A 263 45.62 -0.44 -13.35
CA TRP A 263 44.54 -1.45 -13.23
C TRP A 263 43.17 -0.94 -13.72
N ARG A 264 43.17 0.04 -14.62
CA ARG A 264 41.95 0.69 -15.14
C ARG A 264 40.93 -0.27 -15.74
N ASP A 265 41.37 -1.38 -16.34
CA ASP A 265 40.50 -2.44 -16.88
C ASP A 265 39.61 -3.09 -15.80
N LEU A 266 40.05 -3.07 -14.54
CA LEU A 266 39.36 -3.62 -13.38
C LEU A 266 38.55 -2.59 -12.58
N HIS A 267 38.75 -1.29 -12.81
CA HIS A 267 38.09 -0.23 -12.04
C HIS A 267 36.56 -0.31 -12.10
N SER A 268 35.99 -0.69 -13.23
CA SER A 268 34.54 -0.90 -13.39
C SER A 268 33.98 -1.92 -12.38
N LYS A 269 34.72 -3.01 -12.13
CA LYS A 269 34.34 -4.02 -11.11
C LYS A 269 34.41 -3.45 -9.71
N VAL A 270 35.43 -2.65 -9.40
CA VAL A 270 35.58 -2.03 -8.08
C VAL A 270 34.46 -1.01 -7.81
N LEU A 271 34.09 -0.20 -8.81
CA LEU A 271 32.97 0.72 -8.72
C LEU A 271 31.65 -0.04 -8.46
N LYS A 272 31.43 -1.17 -9.14
CA LYS A 272 30.28 -2.04 -8.85
C LYS A 272 30.27 -2.55 -7.40
N ILE A 273 31.43 -2.92 -6.85
CA ILE A 273 31.54 -3.33 -5.44
C ILE A 273 31.18 -2.15 -4.51
N PHE A 274 31.61 -0.92 -4.82
CA PHE A 274 31.19 0.26 -4.07
C PHE A 274 29.69 0.48 -4.11
N SER A 275 29.04 0.31 -5.26
CA SER A 275 27.58 0.39 -5.38
C SER A 275 26.90 -0.62 -4.47
N LEU A 276 27.30 -1.89 -4.51
CA LEU A 276 26.76 -2.96 -3.64
C LEU A 276 26.99 -2.69 -2.15
N ALA A 277 28.19 -2.21 -1.80
CA ALA A 277 28.54 -1.91 -0.41
C ALA A 277 27.75 -0.71 0.14
N SER A 278 27.35 0.21 -0.74
CA SER A 278 26.63 1.45 -0.40
C SER A 278 25.16 1.22 -0.06
N ASP A 279 24.58 0.08 -0.41
CA ASP A 279 23.22 -0.29 0.04
C ASP A 279 23.13 -0.36 1.58
N ASN A 280 24.26 -0.52 2.28
CA ASN A 280 24.34 -0.46 3.73
C ASN A 280 24.70 0.95 4.23
N HIS A 281 23.79 1.56 5.00
CA HIS A 281 23.95 2.94 5.50
C HIS A 281 25.24 3.15 6.32
N LYS A 282 25.65 2.16 7.15
CA LYS A 282 26.87 2.26 7.96
C LYS A 282 28.14 2.29 7.10
N THR A 283 28.10 1.65 5.94
CA THR A 283 29.21 1.66 4.99
C THR A 283 29.43 3.06 4.43
N ILE A 284 28.37 3.76 4.03
CA ILE A 284 28.49 5.13 3.52
C ILE A 284 28.96 6.10 4.63
N GLU A 285 28.50 5.92 5.87
CA GLU A 285 28.99 6.71 7.01
C GLU A 285 30.50 6.54 7.23
N LEU A 286 30.98 5.30 7.24
CA LEU A 286 32.41 5.01 7.33
C LEU A 286 33.16 5.58 6.12
N LEU A 287 32.65 5.36 4.90
CA LEU A 287 33.23 5.87 3.66
C LEU A 287 33.38 7.39 3.69
N ASN A 288 32.39 8.09 4.24
CA ASN A 288 32.47 9.54 4.43
C ASN A 288 33.54 9.92 5.47
N SER A 289 33.61 9.20 6.60
CA SER A 289 34.58 9.49 7.68
C SER A 289 36.04 9.33 7.25
N ILE A 290 36.32 8.41 6.31
CA ILE A 290 37.65 8.19 5.73
C ILE A 290 37.92 9.08 4.50
N GLY A 291 37.02 10.01 4.16
CA GLY A 291 37.14 10.88 2.98
C GLY A 291 36.96 10.15 1.63
N GLY A 292 36.40 8.94 1.65
CA GLY A 292 36.20 8.10 0.46
C GLY A 292 35.19 8.67 -0.54
N ILE A 293 34.11 9.32 -0.07
CA ILE A 293 33.14 9.99 -0.96
C ILE A 293 33.83 11.06 -1.80
N GLN A 294 34.71 11.88 -1.19
CA GLN A 294 35.49 12.88 -1.92
C GLN A 294 36.40 12.24 -2.97
N ARG A 295 37.09 11.16 -2.60
CA ARG A 295 38.02 10.47 -3.49
C ARG A 295 37.32 9.91 -4.72
N ILE A 296 36.16 9.28 -4.54
CA ILE A 296 35.36 8.72 -5.64
C ILE A 296 34.76 9.83 -6.50
N TYR A 297 34.28 10.92 -5.88
CA TYR A 297 33.82 12.11 -6.61
C TYR A 297 34.94 12.72 -7.48
N ASN A 298 36.13 12.89 -6.92
CA ASN A 298 37.29 13.37 -7.68
C ASN A 298 37.71 12.38 -8.78
N TYR A 299 37.61 11.08 -8.54
CA TYR A 299 37.87 10.06 -9.56
C TYR A 299 36.89 10.19 -10.74
N MET A 300 35.61 10.40 -10.46
CA MET A 300 34.58 10.67 -11.47
C MET A 300 34.92 11.91 -12.30
N GLU A 301 35.29 13.03 -11.67
CA GLU A 301 35.60 14.28 -12.40
C GLU A 301 36.85 14.18 -13.28
N ASN A 302 37.85 13.39 -12.88
CA ASN A 302 39.16 13.35 -13.57
C ASN A 302 39.30 12.19 -14.56
N THR A 303 38.35 11.25 -14.59
CA THR A 303 38.43 10.09 -15.46
C THR A 303 38.11 10.46 -16.92
N PRO A 304 39.03 10.21 -17.88
CA PRO A 304 38.78 10.51 -19.29
C PRO A 304 37.96 9.44 -20.01
N ASP A 305 37.84 8.23 -19.44
CA ASP A 305 37.07 7.12 -20.01
C ASP A 305 35.57 7.33 -19.76
N PRO A 306 34.74 7.49 -20.81
CA PRO A 306 33.30 7.70 -20.67
C PRO A 306 32.57 6.57 -19.93
N LYS A 307 33.06 5.32 -20.03
CA LYS A 307 32.43 4.18 -19.36
C LYS A 307 32.72 4.20 -17.87
N LEU A 308 33.98 4.36 -17.48
CA LEU A 308 34.37 4.47 -16.07
C LEU A 308 33.79 5.73 -15.43
N PHE A 309 33.65 6.81 -16.20
CA PHE A 309 32.91 8.00 -15.77
C PHE A 309 31.45 7.66 -15.42
N ALA A 310 30.73 6.96 -16.30
CA ALA A 310 29.34 6.55 -16.05
C ALA A 310 29.22 5.62 -14.82
N ASP A 311 30.08 4.60 -14.73
CA ASP A 311 30.12 3.70 -13.58
C ASP A 311 30.39 4.45 -12.26
N ALA A 312 31.31 5.42 -12.27
CA ALA A 312 31.63 6.23 -11.09
C ALA A 312 30.50 7.20 -10.74
N PHE A 313 29.86 7.80 -11.75
CA PHE A 313 28.71 8.67 -11.58
C PHE A 313 27.55 7.94 -10.91
N ASP A 314 27.23 6.73 -11.36
CA ASP A 314 26.17 5.91 -10.74
C ASP A 314 26.45 5.64 -9.26
N VAL A 315 27.70 5.28 -8.91
CA VAL A 315 28.14 5.08 -7.52
C VAL A 315 28.00 6.36 -6.69
N VAL A 316 28.45 7.50 -7.24
CA VAL A 316 28.33 8.81 -6.57
C VAL A 316 26.87 9.14 -6.28
N ILE A 317 25.97 8.87 -7.22
CA ILE A 317 24.54 9.09 -7.05
C ILE A 317 23.94 8.15 -5.99
N CYS A 318 24.37 6.88 -5.91
CA CYS A 318 23.96 5.96 -4.83
C CYS A 318 24.25 6.50 -3.43
N PHE A 319 25.33 7.27 -3.24
CA PHE A 319 25.61 7.88 -1.93
C PHE A 319 24.50 8.85 -1.48
N ALA A 320 23.71 9.41 -2.40
CA ALA A 320 22.59 10.29 -2.09
C ALA A 320 21.42 9.55 -1.42
N ASP A 321 21.44 8.22 -1.31
CA ASP A 321 20.37 7.47 -0.64
C ASP A 321 20.26 7.79 0.86
N ILE A 322 21.36 8.19 1.50
CA ILE A 322 21.39 8.58 2.91
C ILE A 322 21.71 10.06 3.14
N LEU A 323 21.32 10.58 4.32
CA LEU A 323 21.52 11.99 4.67
C LEU A 323 23.01 12.41 4.68
N VAL A 324 23.90 11.57 5.22
CA VAL A 324 25.34 11.89 5.31
C VAL A 324 25.96 12.02 3.92
N GLY A 325 25.61 11.11 3.00
CA GLY A 325 26.05 11.18 1.61
C GLY A 325 25.50 12.40 0.88
N ARG A 326 24.20 12.72 1.01
CA ARG A 326 23.63 13.97 0.44
C ARG A 326 24.38 15.22 0.89
N LYS A 327 24.72 15.31 2.19
CA LYS A 327 25.49 16.44 2.72
C LYS A 327 26.89 16.50 2.09
N ALA A 328 27.60 15.38 2.02
CA ALA A 328 28.94 15.32 1.43
C ALA A 328 28.91 15.69 -0.07
N LEU A 329 27.99 15.13 -0.84
CA LEU A 329 27.83 15.43 -2.26
C LEU A 329 27.46 16.89 -2.52
N TYR A 330 26.58 17.48 -1.68
CA TYR A 330 26.24 18.90 -1.76
C TYR A 330 27.49 19.78 -1.57
N LEU A 331 28.33 19.47 -0.59
CA LEU A 331 29.59 20.20 -0.36
C LEU A 331 30.57 20.06 -1.53
N ASN A 332 30.47 18.96 -2.28
CA ASN A 332 31.31 18.68 -3.45
C ASN A 332 30.77 19.26 -4.76
N GLY A 333 29.62 19.94 -4.74
CA GLY A 333 29.07 20.61 -5.92
C GLY A 333 28.30 19.68 -6.88
N ILE A 334 27.81 18.52 -6.41
CA ILE A 334 27.03 17.61 -7.27
C ILE A 334 25.79 18.28 -7.86
N VAL A 335 25.19 19.25 -7.15
CA VAL A 335 23.91 19.85 -7.55
C VAL A 335 24.11 20.70 -8.80
N GLU A 336 25.16 21.51 -8.83
CA GLU A 336 25.60 22.30 -9.99
C GLU A 336 25.92 21.38 -11.15
N TYR A 337 26.61 20.28 -10.89
CA TYR A 337 26.91 19.28 -11.90
C TYR A 337 25.63 18.69 -12.52
N LEU A 338 24.67 18.26 -11.69
CA LEU A 338 23.39 17.71 -12.13
C LEU A 338 22.58 18.72 -12.96
N ILE A 339 22.50 19.98 -12.54
CA ILE A 339 21.79 21.05 -13.24
C ILE A 339 22.45 21.32 -14.60
N ASN A 340 23.76 21.55 -14.62
CA ASN A 340 24.51 21.83 -15.85
C ASN A 340 24.41 20.68 -16.86
N THR A 341 24.36 19.44 -16.38
CA THR A 341 24.25 18.24 -17.21
C THR A 341 22.84 18.05 -17.73
N LEU A 342 21.81 18.45 -16.96
CA LEU A 342 20.42 18.43 -17.38
C LEU A 342 20.11 19.49 -18.47
N GLU A 343 20.83 20.61 -18.48
CA GLU A 343 20.70 21.65 -19.50
C GLU A 343 21.40 21.30 -20.82
N LYS A 344 22.44 20.47 -20.76
CA LYS A 344 23.17 20.00 -21.93
C LYS A 344 22.51 18.73 -22.48
N ASN A 345 22.50 18.57 -23.80
CA ASN A 345 22.09 17.30 -24.41
C ASN A 345 23.16 16.24 -24.13
N VAL A 346 22.87 15.35 -23.17
CA VAL A 346 23.73 14.22 -22.80
C VAL A 346 23.25 12.91 -23.42
N GLN A 347 24.10 11.89 -23.35
CA GLN A 347 23.76 10.53 -23.78
C GLN A 347 22.50 10.04 -23.02
N PRO A 348 21.52 9.43 -23.71
CA PRO A 348 20.26 9.02 -23.10
C PRO A 348 20.39 8.16 -21.84
N ASP A 349 21.46 7.35 -21.76
CA ASP A 349 21.72 6.43 -20.64
C ASP A 349 22.14 7.14 -19.34
N MET A 350 22.51 8.43 -19.39
CA MET A 350 22.87 9.22 -18.19
C MET A 350 21.66 9.82 -17.48
N TYR A 351 20.56 10.07 -18.20
CA TYR A 351 19.36 10.70 -17.64
C TYR A 351 18.74 9.96 -16.44
N PRO A 352 18.68 8.61 -16.38
CA PRO A 352 18.18 7.90 -15.21
C PRO A 352 18.90 8.31 -13.92
N ALA A 353 20.23 8.31 -13.92
CA ALA A 353 21.05 8.65 -12.76
C ALA A 353 20.98 10.15 -12.43
N ILE A 354 20.92 11.03 -13.45
CA ILE A 354 20.74 12.48 -13.24
C ILE A 354 19.40 12.76 -12.55
N CYS A 355 18.30 12.25 -13.08
CA CYS A 355 16.97 12.47 -12.51
C CYS A 355 16.85 11.85 -11.12
N TYR A 356 17.34 10.61 -10.94
CA TYR A 356 17.34 9.96 -9.63
C TYR A 356 18.16 10.75 -8.60
N GLY A 357 19.35 11.21 -8.99
CA GLY A 357 20.21 12.08 -8.19
C GLY A 357 19.51 13.38 -7.79
N ILE A 358 18.85 14.07 -8.73
CA ILE A 358 18.06 15.28 -8.44
C ILE A 358 16.97 14.98 -7.41
N GLY A 359 16.21 13.89 -7.58
CA GLY A 359 15.16 13.49 -6.64
C GLY A 359 15.71 13.20 -5.24
N LYS A 360 16.84 12.49 -5.15
CA LYS A 360 17.49 12.19 -3.85
C LYS A 360 18.10 13.42 -3.20
N MET A 361 18.68 14.33 -3.98
CA MET A 361 19.21 15.59 -3.47
C MET A 361 18.10 16.56 -3.06
N ALA A 362 16.91 16.49 -3.66
CA ALA A 362 15.74 17.27 -3.24
C ALA A 362 15.25 16.92 -1.81
N LEU A 363 15.63 15.76 -1.29
CA LEU A 363 15.39 15.39 0.11
C LEU A 363 16.39 16.03 1.09
N TYR A 364 17.35 16.85 0.62
CA TYR A 364 18.26 17.64 1.44
C TYR A 364 17.98 19.13 1.25
N GLY A 365 17.52 19.81 2.31
CA GLY A 365 16.98 21.17 2.25
C GLY A 365 17.81 22.20 1.45
N PRO A 366 19.13 22.36 1.71
CA PRO A 366 19.97 23.29 0.94
C PRO A 366 20.05 22.96 -0.55
N ALA A 367 20.16 21.68 -0.91
CA ALA A 367 20.19 21.24 -2.30
C ALA A 367 18.84 21.46 -2.99
N ALA A 368 17.74 21.14 -2.30
CA ALA A 368 16.38 21.32 -2.80
C ALA A 368 16.04 22.80 -3.06
N GLN A 369 16.50 23.70 -2.18
CA GLN A 369 16.37 25.14 -2.38
C GLN A 369 17.06 25.58 -3.67
N LYS A 370 18.31 25.12 -3.88
CA LYS A 370 19.07 25.43 -5.08
C LYS A 370 18.41 24.89 -6.35
N LEU A 371 17.99 23.62 -6.34
CA LEU A 371 17.26 23.00 -7.45
C LEU A 371 15.96 23.75 -7.81
N SER A 372 15.25 24.25 -6.78
CA SER A 372 14.01 25.01 -6.98
C SER A 372 14.28 26.40 -7.58
N ASN A 373 15.34 27.08 -7.14
CA ASN A 373 15.72 28.40 -7.65
C ASN A 373 16.11 28.37 -9.14
N GLU A 374 16.79 27.31 -9.58
CA GLU A 374 17.21 27.12 -10.98
C GLU A 374 16.08 26.56 -11.88
N ASN A 375 14.90 26.28 -11.31
CA ASN A 375 13.69 25.86 -12.02
C ASN A 375 13.87 24.69 -12.99
N VAL A 376 14.46 23.59 -12.51
CA VAL A 376 14.72 22.36 -13.28
C VAL A 376 13.46 21.63 -13.79
N ILE A 377 12.27 22.04 -13.35
CA ILE A 377 10.97 21.39 -13.62
C ILE A 377 10.71 21.22 -15.13
N LYS A 378 11.03 22.23 -15.94
CA LYS A 378 10.80 22.19 -17.39
C LYS A 378 11.63 21.08 -18.05
N ASN A 379 12.91 20.97 -17.70
CA ASN A 379 13.81 20.00 -18.29
C ASN A 379 13.42 18.57 -17.90
N ILE A 380 13.08 18.36 -16.62
CA ILE A 380 12.64 17.04 -16.13
C ILE A 380 11.31 16.63 -16.77
N LEU A 381 10.36 17.57 -16.93
CA LEU A 381 9.10 17.31 -17.63
C LEU A 381 9.32 16.96 -19.11
N ASN A 382 10.27 17.61 -19.79
CA ASN A 382 10.62 17.27 -21.17
C ASN A 382 11.19 15.85 -21.28
N ILE A 383 12.02 15.42 -20.33
CA ILE A 383 12.53 14.04 -20.24
C ILE A 383 11.37 13.05 -20.04
N LEU A 384 10.45 13.36 -19.14
CA LEU A 384 9.27 12.53 -18.87
C LEU A 384 8.32 12.42 -20.09
N LYS A 385 8.24 13.46 -20.92
CA LYS A 385 7.44 13.50 -22.16
C LYS A 385 8.13 12.91 -23.40
N ASN A 386 9.42 12.57 -23.32
CA ASN A 386 10.18 12.19 -24.51
C ASN A 386 9.97 10.72 -24.88
N ASP A 387 9.22 10.48 -25.96
CA ASP A 387 8.89 9.14 -26.44
C ASP A 387 10.07 8.26 -26.87
N ASN A 388 11.24 8.86 -27.10
CA ASN A 388 12.45 8.13 -27.49
C ASN A 388 13.23 7.57 -26.29
N LEU A 389 12.94 8.02 -25.06
CA LEU A 389 13.64 7.57 -23.86
C LEU A 389 12.99 6.32 -23.28
N LYS A 390 13.83 5.42 -22.73
CA LYS A 390 13.38 4.19 -22.05
C LYS A 390 12.52 4.53 -20.84
N TRP A 391 11.62 3.62 -20.46
CA TRP A 391 10.74 3.81 -19.31
C TRP A 391 11.49 3.99 -17.99
N LEU A 392 12.64 3.34 -17.81
CA LEU A 392 13.52 3.55 -16.65
C LEU A 392 13.90 5.04 -16.47
N THR A 393 14.25 5.71 -17.56
CA THR A 393 14.60 7.14 -17.56
C THR A 393 13.40 8.01 -17.16
N ARG A 394 12.23 7.71 -17.72
CA ARG A 394 10.99 8.45 -17.41
C ARG A 394 10.54 8.22 -15.96
N ASN A 395 10.75 7.01 -15.43
CA ASN A 395 10.48 6.67 -14.04
C ASN A 395 11.34 7.51 -13.07
N SER A 396 12.64 7.63 -13.34
CA SER A 396 13.51 8.52 -12.56
C SER A 396 13.09 9.99 -12.66
N ALA A 397 12.61 10.44 -13.84
CA ALA A 397 12.14 11.80 -14.04
C ALA A 397 10.88 12.13 -13.23
N ILE A 398 9.87 11.25 -13.23
CA ILE A 398 8.65 11.47 -12.43
C ILE A 398 8.92 11.37 -10.92
N PHE A 399 9.83 10.47 -10.50
CA PHE A 399 10.33 10.43 -9.12
C PHE A 399 10.95 11.78 -8.72
N ALA A 400 11.84 12.35 -9.54
CA ALA A 400 12.48 13.63 -9.26
C ALA A 400 11.45 14.77 -9.13
N LEU A 401 10.44 14.81 -10.02
CA LEU A 401 9.36 15.80 -9.94
C LEU A 401 8.59 15.67 -8.63
N ASN A 402 8.19 14.45 -8.23
CA ASN A 402 7.45 14.21 -7.01
C ASN A 402 8.21 14.71 -5.76
N GLU A 403 9.51 14.43 -5.66
CA GLU A 403 10.33 14.90 -4.54
C GLU A 403 10.49 16.43 -4.52
N LEU A 404 10.64 17.06 -5.69
CA LEU A 404 10.69 18.52 -5.80
C LEU A 404 9.36 19.19 -5.41
N PHE A 405 8.23 18.54 -5.71
CA PHE A 405 6.90 19.01 -5.34
C PHE A 405 6.64 18.91 -3.84
N ASN A 406 7.09 17.83 -3.19
CA ASN A 406 7.01 17.67 -1.74
C ASN A 406 7.79 18.78 -1.00
N TYR A 407 8.87 19.29 -1.60
CA TYR A 407 9.70 20.31 -0.98
C TYR A 407 9.13 21.74 -1.08
N ASN A 408 8.72 22.18 -2.28
CA ASN A 408 8.30 23.57 -2.50
C ASN A 408 7.07 23.68 -3.43
N VAL A 409 6.05 24.41 -2.97
CA VAL A 409 4.80 24.70 -3.71
C VAL A 409 5.05 25.44 -5.02
N ASP A 410 6.10 26.26 -5.11
CA ASP A 410 6.42 26.99 -6.34
C ASP A 410 6.84 26.05 -7.48
N ASN A 411 7.46 24.90 -7.16
CA ASN A 411 7.75 23.86 -8.15
C ASN A 411 6.45 23.28 -8.74
N CYS A 412 5.44 23.07 -7.90
CA CYS A 412 4.11 22.66 -8.34
C CYS A 412 3.49 23.73 -9.25
N LYS A 413 3.58 25.01 -8.90
CA LYS A 413 3.06 26.11 -9.75
C LYS A 413 3.75 26.13 -11.12
N ASN A 414 5.08 26.02 -11.16
CA ASN A 414 5.85 25.99 -12.40
C ASN A 414 5.46 24.78 -13.27
N PHE A 415 5.21 23.63 -12.65
CA PHE A 415 4.73 22.44 -13.34
C PHE A 415 3.34 22.63 -13.97
N LEU A 416 2.40 23.24 -13.23
CA LEU A 416 1.05 23.52 -13.72
C LEU A 416 1.04 24.57 -14.84
N GLN A 417 1.91 25.58 -14.77
CA GLN A 417 2.10 26.55 -15.86
C GLN A 417 2.53 25.87 -17.18
N LEU A 418 3.26 24.76 -17.10
CA LEU A 418 3.69 23.95 -18.24
C LEU A 418 2.66 22.89 -18.68
N ARG A 419 1.43 22.94 -18.12
CA ARG A 419 0.36 21.94 -18.33
C ARG A 419 0.84 20.51 -18.05
N GLY A 420 1.66 20.34 -17.03
CA GLY A 420 2.19 19.04 -16.63
C GLY A 420 1.12 18.08 -16.12
N GLU A 421 0.06 18.59 -15.50
CA GLU A 421 -1.05 17.81 -14.94
C GLU A 421 -1.83 17.03 -16.00
N GLU A 422 -1.88 17.54 -17.22
CA GLU A 422 -2.54 16.88 -18.34
C GLU A 422 -1.77 15.63 -18.79
N TYR A 423 -0.44 15.70 -18.71
CA TYR A 423 0.41 14.55 -19.00
C TYR A 423 0.34 13.50 -17.90
N LEU A 424 0.27 13.89 -16.62
CA LEU A 424 0.01 12.94 -15.53
C LEU A 424 -1.34 12.23 -15.71
N THR A 425 -2.38 12.99 -16.08
CA THR A 425 -3.71 12.43 -16.38
C THR A 425 -3.65 11.45 -17.55
N TRP A 426 -2.88 11.77 -18.60
CA TRP A 426 -2.65 10.88 -19.73
C TRP A 426 -1.95 9.58 -19.30
N LEU A 427 -0.84 9.66 -18.53
CA LEU A 427 -0.11 8.49 -18.01
C LEU A 427 -1.02 7.55 -17.23
N ILE A 428 -1.86 8.09 -16.35
CA ILE A 428 -2.79 7.31 -15.51
C ILE A 428 -3.81 6.57 -16.38
N LYS A 429 -4.34 7.23 -17.41
CA LYS A 429 -5.39 6.68 -18.28
C LYS A 429 -4.91 5.60 -19.25
N GLN A 430 -3.60 5.50 -19.52
CA GLN A 430 -3.06 4.48 -20.43
C GLN A 430 -3.20 3.06 -19.86
N PRO A 431 -3.36 2.04 -20.73
CA PRO A 431 -3.25 0.64 -20.32
C PRO A 431 -1.81 0.29 -19.91
N HIS A 432 -1.66 -0.75 -19.09
CA HIS A 432 -0.35 -1.19 -18.56
C HIS A 432 0.62 -1.68 -19.66
N GLU A 433 0.09 -2.15 -20.79
CA GLU A 433 0.86 -2.51 -21.99
C GLU A 433 1.61 -1.32 -22.57
N ASN A 434 1.03 -0.12 -22.48
CA ASN A 434 1.62 1.11 -23.00
C ASN A 434 2.51 1.78 -21.96
N VAL A 435 2.09 1.80 -20.69
CA VAL A 435 2.79 2.50 -19.60
C VAL A 435 2.96 1.56 -18.39
N PRO A 436 4.20 1.31 -17.93
CA PRO A 436 4.46 0.48 -16.75
C PRO A 436 3.70 0.92 -15.50
N LEU A 437 3.35 -0.03 -14.64
CA LEU A 437 2.53 0.20 -13.46
C LEU A 437 3.19 1.15 -12.46
N GLU A 438 4.51 1.06 -12.30
CA GLU A 438 5.31 1.87 -11.39
C GLU A 438 5.22 3.36 -11.73
N ILE A 439 5.18 3.68 -13.03
CA ILE A 439 5.08 5.07 -13.51
C ILE A 439 3.68 5.61 -13.29
N ARG A 440 2.65 4.78 -13.49
CA ARG A 440 1.26 5.16 -13.22
C ARG A 440 1.05 5.40 -11.72
N LEU A 441 1.65 4.56 -10.88
CA LEU A 441 1.66 4.69 -9.42
C LEU A 441 2.29 6.02 -9.01
N LEU A 442 3.51 6.32 -9.51
CA LEU A 442 4.16 7.60 -9.26
C LEU A 442 3.37 8.79 -9.81
N ALA A 443 2.66 8.65 -10.93
CA ALA A 443 1.81 9.72 -11.47
C ALA A 443 0.64 10.04 -10.54
N VAL A 444 -0.05 9.02 -10.00
CA VAL A 444 -1.10 9.23 -8.99
C VAL A 444 -0.52 9.83 -7.71
N GLN A 445 0.63 9.35 -7.24
CA GLN A 445 1.32 9.90 -6.08
C GLN A 445 1.67 11.40 -6.28
N THR A 446 2.15 11.75 -7.47
CA THR A 446 2.47 13.13 -7.86
C THR A 446 1.21 14.01 -7.84
N LEU A 447 0.06 13.52 -8.33
CA LEU A 447 -1.21 14.23 -8.24
C LEU A 447 -1.64 14.46 -6.79
N ILE A 448 -1.47 13.46 -5.93
CA ILE A 448 -1.76 13.56 -4.49
C ILE A 448 -0.87 14.62 -3.84
N THR A 449 0.43 14.62 -4.12
CA THR A 449 1.38 15.63 -3.62
C THR A 449 0.96 17.05 -4.00
N ILE A 450 0.61 17.29 -5.27
CA ILE A 450 0.11 18.60 -5.69
C ILE A 450 -1.23 18.92 -4.99
N GLY A 451 -2.12 17.94 -4.87
CA GLY A 451 -3.44 18.07 -4.24
C GLY A 451 -3.42 18.40 -2.75
N HIS A 452 -2.37 18.01 -2.01
CA HIS A 452 -2.21 18.37 -0.60
C HIS A 452 -2.19 19.89 -0.40
N HIS A 453 -1.71 20.66 -1.37
CA HIS A 453 -1.77 22.12 -1.35
C HIS A 453 -3.18 22.61 -1.71
N SER A 454 -3.94 23.04 -0.69
CA SER A 454 -5.33 23.51 -0.84
C SER A 454 -5.50 24.62 -1.89
N THR A 455 -4.50 25.49 -2.07
CA THR A 455 -4.50 26.57 -3.07
C THR A 455 -4.41 26.07 -4.51
N LEU A 456 -3.74 24.95 -4.74
CA LEU A 456 -3.54 24.37 -6.08
C LEU A 456 -4.58 23.30 -6.42
N ARG A 457 -5.18 22.68 -5.40
CA ARG A 457 -6.13 21.58 -5.54
C ARG A 457 -7.24 21.85 -6.54
N ASN A 458 -7.89 23.02 -6.47
CA ASN A 458 -8.97 23.39 -7.38
C ASN A 458 -8.53 23.47 -8.85
N LEU A 459 -7.25 23.74 -9.14
CA LEU A 459 -6.71 23.76 -10.50
C LEU A 459 -6.53 22.34 -11.08
N MET A 460 -6.36 21.35 -10.20
CA MET A 460 -6.19 19.93 -10.56
C MET A 460 -7.52 19.21 -10.82
N ILE A 461 -8.60 19.69 -10.20
CA ILE A 461 -9.94 19.10 -10.30
C ILE A 461 -10.51 19.44 -11.69
N LYS A 462 -10.21 18.58 -12.65
CA LYS A 462 -10.83 18.54 -13.98
C LYS A 462 -11.61 17.24 -14.13
N GLU A 463 -12.67 17.25 -14.92
CA GLU A 463 -13.49 16.06 -15.19
C GLU A 463 -12.64 14.90 -15.72
N ASN A 464 -11.69 15.19 -16.63
CA ASN A 464 -10.75 14.19 -17.16
C ASN A 464 -9.82 13.60 -16.10
N THR A 465 -9.39 14.38 -15.10
CA THR A 465 -8.53 13.88 -14.00
C THR A 465 -9.29 12.90 -13.13
N ILE A 466 -10.54 13.24 -12.77
CA ILE A 466 -11.40 12.38 -11.96
C ILE A 466 -11.82 11.13 -12.75
N ASP A 467 -12.11 11.26 -14.04
CA ASP A 467 -12.35 10.14 -14.95
C ASP A 467 -11.16 9.18 -14.98
N ALA A 468 -9.94 9.69 -15.21
CA ALA A 468 -8.72 8.89 -15.25
C ALA A 468 -8.50 8.10 -13.95
N LEU A 469 -8.68 8.73 -12.79
CA LEU A 469 -8.60 8.02 -11.49
C LEU A 469 -9.67 6.93 -11.36
N CYS A 470 -10.90 7.18 -11.81
CA CYS A 470 -11.97 6.18 -11.76
C CYS A 470 -11.77 5.03 -12.76
N THR A 471 -11.08 5.24 -13.89
CA THR A 471 -10.79 4.15 -14.86
C THR A 471 -9.90 3.06 -14.25
N LEU A 472 -9.08 3.40 -13.24
CA LEU A 472 -8.23 2.43 -12.53
C LEU A 472 -9.05 1.36 -11.78
N PHE A 473 -10.31 1.64 -11.46
CA PHE A 473 -11.21 0.69 -10.79
C PHE A 473 -11.60 -0.49 -11.68
N GLU A 474 -11.66 -0.26 -12.99
CA GLU A 474 -12.16 -1.21 -13.99
C GLU A 474 -11.06 -2.12 -14.56
N ALA A 475 -9.79 -1.78 -14.31
CA ALA A 475 -8.62 -2.50 -14.84
C ALA A 475 -8.56 -3.99 -14.47
N CYS A 476 -9.37 -4.43 -13.51
CA CYS A 476 -9.45 -5.82 -13.07
C CYS A 476 -10.11 -6.76 -14.09
N LEU A 477 -10.91 -6.26 -15.04
CA LEU A 477 -11.65 -7.16 -15.95
C LEU A 477 -10.74 -7.89 -16.95
N PHE A 478 -9.56 -7.34 -17.28
CA PHE A 478 -8.65 -7.91 -18.28
C PHE A 478 -7.65 -8.92 -17.70
N SER A 479 -7.23 -8.75 -16.44
CA SER A 479 -6.25 -9.62 -15.77
C SER A 479 -6.77 -11.06 -15.53
N ILE A 480 -8.09 -11.24 -15.38
CA ILE A 480 -8.71 -12.56 -15.22
C ILE A 480 -8.72 -13.36 -16.53
N ILE A 481 -8.57 -12.69 -17.69
CA ILE A 481 -8.65 -13.30 -19.01
C ILE A 481 -7.26 -13.73 -19.52
N SER A 482 -6.18 -13.04 -19.14
CA SER A 482 -4.81 -13.37 -19.57
C SER A 482 -4.15 -14.37 -18.62
N LYS A 483 -4.39 -15.67 -18.84
CA LYS A 483 -3.79 -16.79 -18.09
C LYS A 483 -2.26 -16.92 -18.18
N TYR A 484 -1.55 -15.99 -18.83
CA TYR A 484 -0.17 -16.18 -19.30
C TYR A 484 0.82 -15.06 -18.96
N GLU A 485 0.46 -14.03 -18.19
CA GLU A 485 1.42 -13.01 -17.76
C GLU A 485 1.35 -12.80 -16.25
N LYS A 486 2.50 -12.97 -15.55
CA LYS A 486 2.67 -12.65 -14.14
C LYS A 486 2.61 -11.13 -13.98
N VAL A 487 1.42 -10.54 -14.01
CA VAL A 487 1.20 -9.18 -13.52
C VAL A 487 1.44 -9.21 -12.00
N ASP A 488 2.28 -8.31 -11.49
CA ASP A 488 2.47 -8.16 -10.04
C ASP A 488 1.17 -7.61 -9.43
N CYS A 489 0.34 -8.51 -8.91
CA CYS A 489 -0.94 -8.17 -8.31
C CYS A 489 -0.78 -7.16 -7.16
N SER A 490 0.38 -7.12 -6.49
CA SER A 490 0.62 -6.22 -5.37
C SER A 490 0.70 -4.75 -5.79
N THR A 491 1.41 -4.45 -6.87
CA THR A 491 1.53 -3.08 -7.42
C THR A 491 0.21 -2.57 -7.99
N MET A 492 -0.59 -3.46 -8.59
CA MET A 492 -1.94 -3.11 -9.07
C MET A 492 -2.88 -2.74 -7.92
N ASP A 493 -2.82 -3.48 -6.82
CA ASP A 493 -3.61 -3.19 -5.62
C ASP A 493 -3.19 -1.85 -5.00
N GLU A 494 -1.88 -1.57 -4.93
CA GLU A 494 -1.36 -0.29 -4.46
C GLU A 494 -1.84 0.88 -5.33
N LEU A 495 -1.84 0.73 -6.66
CA LEU A 495 -2.36 1.73 -7.59
C LEU A 495 -3.86 2.03 -7.35
N LYS A 496 -4.68 0.99 -7.13
CA LYS A 496 -6.11 1.15 -6.79
C LYS A 496 -6.27 1.87 -5.45
N VAL A 497 -5.49 1.50 -4.43
CA VAL A 497 -5.53 2.16 -3.12
C VAL A 497 -5.17 3.65 -3.24
N LEU A 498 -4.09 3.99 -3.96
CA LEU A 498 -3.69 5.38 -4.20
C LEU A 498 -4.76 6.16 -4.98
N SER A 499 -5.44 5.53 -5.94
CA SER A 499 -6.54 6.20 -6.67
C SER A 499 -7.70 6.59 -5.75
N CYS A 500 -8.06 5.72 -4.78
CA CYS A 500 -9.04 6.04 -3.75
C CYS A 500 -8.57 7.19 -2.83
N GLN A 501 -7.28 7.24 -2.50
CA GLN A 501 -6.69 8.33 -1.71
C GLN A 501 -6.70 9.66 -2.47
N ALA A 502 -6.34 9.65 -3.76
CA ALA A 502 -6.40 10.82 -4.63
C ALA A 502 -7.82 11.38 -4.75
N LEU A 503 -8.81 10.51 -4.96
CA LEU A 503 -10.22 10.90 -4.99
C LEU A 503 -10.70 11.41 -3.63
N SER A 504 -10.26 10.80 -2.54
CA SER A 504 -10.56 11.29 -1.18
C SER A 504 -10.05 12.72 -0.98
N MET A 505 -8.88 13.06 -1.54
CA MET A 505 -8.30 14.40 -1.50
C MET A 505 -9.06 15.42 -2.36
N PHE A 506 -9.37 15.05 -3.60
CA PHE A 506 -10.02 15.95 -4.57
C PHE A 506 -11.52 16.16 -4.29
N CYS A 507 -12.20 15.17 -3.70
CA CYS A 507 -13.62 15.26 -3.36
C CYS A 507 -13.89 15.91 -1.99
N ILE A 508 -12.87 16.48 -1.34
CA ILE A 508 -13.09 17.40 -0.21
C ILE A 508 -13.85 18.64 -0.69
N ASP A 509 -13.53 19.12 -1.89
CA ASP A 509 -14.18 20.26 -2.54
C ASP A 509 -15.46 19.84 -3.28
N ASN A 510 -16.47 20.72 -3.29
CA ASN A 510 -17.73 20.50 -4.00
C ASN A 510 -17.49 20.22 -5.49
N ILE A 511 -16.57 20.93 -6.13
CA ILE A 511 -16.25 20.78 -7.56
C ILE A 511 -15.76 19.35 -7.86
N GLY A 512 -14.98 18.76 -6.96
CA GLY A 512 -14.51 17.38 -7.09
C GLY A 512 -15.63 16.37 -6.94
N ARG A 513 -16.55 16.59 -5.98
CA ARG A 513 -17.76 15.77 -5.82
C ARG A 513 -18.66 15.82 -7.05
N ASP A 514 -18.87 17.01 -7.61
CA ASP A 514 -19.66 17.20 -8.83
C ASP A 514 -19.02 16.49 -10.03
N ALA A 515 -17.69 16.61 -10.20
CA ALA A 515 -16.96 15.90 -11.24
C ALA A 515 -17.04 14.37 -11.06
N PHE A 516 -16.92 13.87 -9.82
CA PHE A 516 -17.06 12.45 -9.51
C PHE A 516 -18.45 11.90 -9.87
N LEU A 517 -19.51 12.69 -9.64
CA LEU A 517 -20.87 12.34 -10.04
C LEU A 517 -21.02 12.30 -11.58
N LYS A 518 -20.48 13.29 -12.29
CA LYS A 518 -20.56 13.37 -13.77
C LYS A 518 -19.92 12.17 -14.46
N VAL A 519 -18.79 11.69 -13.95
CA VAL A 519 -18.06 10.54 -14.53
C VAL A 519 -18.62 9.19 -14.07
N HIS A 520 -19.78 9.17 -13.39
CA HIS A 520 -20.39 7.98 -12.81
C HIS A 520 -19.46 7.23 -11.83
N GLY A 521 -18.63 7.97 -11.09
CA GLY A 521 -17.61 7.41 -10.21
C GLY A 521 -18.18 6.47 -9.13
N SER A 522 -19.40 6.73 -8.64
CA SER A 522 -20.08 5.85 -7.69
C SER A 522 -20.40 4.47 -8.26
N SER A 523 -20.69 4.36 -9.56
CA SER A 523 -20.96 3.06 -10.19
C SER A 523 -19.66 2.29 -10.42
N ARG A 524 -18.60 2.99 -10.84
CA ARG A 524 -17.27 2.39 -11.07
C ARG A 524 -16.60 1.94 -9.78
N LEU A 525 -16.76 2.71 -8.70
CA LEU A 525 -16.21 2.36 -7.38
C LEU A 525 -16.76 1.02 -6.86
N HIS A 526 -17.91 0.55 -7.36
CA HIS A 526 -18.53 -0.68 -6.89
C HIS A 526 -17.64 -1.89 -7.20
N TYR A 527 -16.92 -1.86 -8.33
CA TYR A 527 -15.97 -2.90 -8.72
C TYR A 527 -14.94 -3.17 -7.62
N LEU A 528 -14.39 -2.11 -7.01
CA LEU A 528 -13.42 -2.23 -5.92
C LEU A 528 -14.05 -2.77 -4.62
N LEU A 529 -15.28 -2.37 -4.32
CA LEU A 529 -15.98 -2.85 -3.12
C LEU A 529 -16.28 -4.36 -3.20
N SER A 530 -16.57 -4.85 -4.41
CA SER A 530 -16.82 -6.25 -4.73
C SER A 530 -15.56 -7.09 -4.98
N ASP A 531 -14.36 -6.49 -5.00
CA ASP A 531 -13.10 -7.18 -5.28
C ASP A 531 -12.70 -8.11 -4.12
N LEU A 532 -13.03 -9.40 -4.21
CA LEU A 532 -12.76 -10.37 -3.14
C LEU A 532 -11.28 -10.73 -2.98
N HIS A 533 -10.40 -10.30 -3.89
CA HIS A 533 -8.99 -10.70 -3.87
C HIS A 533 -8.13 -9.85 -2.92
N SER A 534 -8.46 -8.56 -2.75
CA SER A 534 -7.59 -7.61 -2.05
C SER A 534 -8.30 -6.87 -0.92
N ILE A 535 -7.91 -7.20 0.32
CA ILE A 535 -8.40 -6.53 1.53
C ILE A 535 -8.03 -5.02 1.55
N PRO A 536 -6.78 -4.61 1.23
CA PRO A 536 -6.41 -3.19 1.20
C PRO A 536 -7.27 -2.37 0.23
N VAL A 537 -7.52 -2.90 -0.97
CA VAL A 537 -8.34 -2.24 -2.00
C VAL A 537 -9.78 -2.04 -1.52
N ARG A 538 -10.42 -3.10 -0.99
CA ARG A 538 -11.78 -2.99 -0.45
C ARG A 538 -11.85 -2.00 0.69
N ASN A 539 -10.86 -2.00 1.60
CA ASN A 539 -10.81 -1.06 2.71
C ASN A 539 -10.68 0.39 2.21
N ALA A 540 -9.82 0.65 1.22
CA ALA A 540 -9.68 1.98 0.62
C ALA A 540 -10.97 2.45 -0.08
N ALA A 541 -11.66 1.54 -0.78
CA ALA A 541 -12.95 1.84 -1.41
C ALA A 541 -14.03 2.21 -0.35
N VAL A 542 -14.10 1.44 0.74
CA VAL A 542 -15.02 1.70 1.86
C VAL A 542 -14.72 3.05 2.53
N GLN A 543 -13.44 3.39 2.72
CA GLN A 543 -13.04 4.70 3.26
C GLN A 543 -13.44 5.84 2.35
N LEU A 544 -13.29 5.69 1.02
CA LEU A 544 -13.74 6.67 0.06
C LEU A 544 -15.27 6.85 0.13
N VAL A 545 -16.05 5.77 0.17
CA VAL A 545 -17.52 5.85 0.33
C VAL A 545 -17.87 6.57 1.63
N GLN A 546 -17.21 6.23 2.74
CA GLN A 546 -17.45 6.86 4.04
C GLN A 546 -17.21 8.38 3.98
N LEU A 547 -16.10 8.81 3.37
CA LEU A 547 -15.76 10.23 3.23
C LEU A 547 -16.77 10.97 2.33
N LEU A 548 -17.13 10.38 1.20
CA LEU A 548 -18.07 10.97 0.26
C LEU A 548 -19.50 11.02 0.80
N SER A 549 -19.87 10.10 1.70
CA SER A 549 -21.21 10.05 2.31
C SER A 549 -21.49 11.22 3.24
N VAL A 550 -20.49 12.02 3.63
CA VAL A 550 -20.72 13.28 4.35
C VAL A 550 -21.58 14.26 3.55
N ASP A 551 -21.50 14.20 2.21
CA ASP A 551 -22.40 14.94 1.33
C ASP A 551 -23.74 14.19 1.17
N PRO A 552 -24.88 14.79 1.56
CA PRO A 552 -26.19 14.15 1.46
C PRO A 552 -26.55 13.70 0.03
N VAL A 553 -26.08 14.40 -1.01
CA VAL A 553 -26.36 14.04 -2.40
C VAL A 553 -25.65 12.74 -2.75
N LEU A 554 -24.36 12.61 -2.41
CA LEU A 554 -23.60 11.39 -2.65
C LEU A 554 -24.05 10.23 -1.77
N ALA A 555 -24.40 10.48 -0.51
CA ALA A 555 -24.98 9.47 0.37
C ALA A 555 -26.25 8.86 -0.24
N ASN A 556 -27.14 9.71 -0.79
CA ASN A 556 -28.34 9.25 -1.50
C ASN A 556 -27.97 8.38 -2.71
N VAL A 557 -26.97 8.79 -3.50
CA VAL A 557 -26.49 8.01 -4.65
C VAL A 557 -25.93 6.64 -4.20
N PHE A 558 -25.13 6.56 -3.13
CA PHE A 558 -24.63 5.27 -2.64
C PHE A 558 -25.74 4.35 -2.14
N VAL A 559 -26.75 4.90 -1.48
CA VAL A 559 -27.94 4.12 -1.08
C VAL A 559 -28.70 3.62 -2.31
N GLN A 560 -28.94 4.48 -3.31
CA GLN A 560 -29.62 4.12 -4.57
C GLN A 560 -28.86 3.05 -5.37
N THR A 561 -27.54 3.16 -5.43
CA THR A 561 -26.65 2.21 -6.11
C THR A 561 -26.39 0.93 -5.30
N LYS A 562 -27.25 0.61 -4.33
CA LYS A 562 -27.26 -0.65 -3.55
C LYS A 562 -26.03 -0.88 -2.66
N TYR A 563 -25.16 0.10 -2.44
CA TYR A 563 -24.00 -0.06 -1.54
C TYR A 563 -24.41 -0.49 -0.14
N LEU A 564 -25.37 0.23 0.45
CA LEU A 564 -25.85 -0.07 1.79
C LEU A 564 -26.41 -1.51 1.87
N SER A 565 -27.23 -1.91 0.89
CA SER A 565 -27.77 -3.27 0.84
C SER A 565 -26.67 -4.34 0.67
N TYR A 566 -25.67 -4.09 -0.19
CA TYR A 566 -24.54 -4.99 -0.38
C TYR A 566 -23.72 -5.13 0.91
N MET A 567 -23.47 -4.03 1.62
CA MET A 567 -22.70 -4.03 2.86
C MET A 567 -23.42 -4.73 4.02
N LEU A 568 -24.75 -4.58 4.09
CA LEU A 568 -25.60 -5.26 5.06
C LEU A 568 -25.72 -6.77 4.79
N ASN A 569 -25.76 -7.19 3.51
CA ASN A 569 -25.80 -8.61 3.16
C ASN A 569 -24.44 -9.29 3.38
N ASN A 570 -23.33 -8.55 3.33
CA ASN A 570 -21.97 -9.07 3.47
C ASN A 570 -21.30 -8.69 4.80
N ARG A 571 -22.06 -8.73 5.91
CA ARG A 571 -21.59 -8.36 7.26
C ARG A 571 -20.34 -9.10 7.74
N VAL A 572 -20.07 -10.31 7.25
CA VAL A 572 -18.84 -11.06 7.56
C VAL A 572 -17.58 -10.25 7.22
N SER A 573 -17.67 -9.36 6.23
CA SER A 573 -16.56 -8.49 5.81
C SER A 573 -16.07 -7.54 6.90
N SER A 574 -16.89 -7.20 7.91
CA SER A 574 -16.47 -6.29 8.98
C SER A 574 -15.40 -6.90 9.90
N ARG A 575 -15.24 -8.23 9.90
CA ARG A 575 -14.17 -8.91 10.65
C ARG A 575 -12.78 -8.66 10.04
N VAL A 576 -12.73 -8.33 8.75
CA VAL A 576 -11.50 -8.21 7.97
C VAL A 576 -11.24 -6.77 7.54
N ILE A 577 -12.30 -6.01 7.25
CA ILE A 577 -12.24 -4.62 6.80
C ILE A 577 -12.60 -3.68 7.96
N PRO A 578 -11.63 -2.95 8.54
CA PRO A 578 -11.86 -2.11 9.72
C PRO A 578 -12.90 -1.00 9.52
N SER A 579 -12.95 -0.41 8.33
CA SER A 579 -13.83 0.72 8.03
C SER A 579 -15.27 0.30 7.62
N TRP A 580 -15.59 -0.99 7.62
CA TRP A 580 -16.87 -1.49 7.10
C TRP A 580 -18.08 -0.98 7.90
N ASP A 581 -18.07 -1.18 9.22
CA ASP A 581 -19.19 -0.80 10.07
C ASP A 581 -19.30 0.73 10.23
N THR A 582 -18.16 1.44 10.28
CA THR A 582 -18.15 2.92 10.34
C THR A 582 -18.70 3.55 9.05
N CYS A 583 -18.46 2.93 7.89
CA CYS A 583 -19.05 3.36 6.63
C CYS A 583 -20.57 3.11 6.59
N ILE A 584 -21.05 1.97 7.07
CA ILE A 584 -22.49 1.70 7.22
C ILE A 584 -23.14 2.76 8.13
N GLU A 585 -22.50 3.09 9.25
CA GLU A 585 -22.98 4.13 10.16
C GLU A 585 -23.00 5.52 9.50
N ALA A 586 -21.96 5.88 8.73
CA ALA A 586 -21.91 7.14 7.99
C ALA A 586 -23.04 7.26 6.95
N LEU A 587 -23.32 6.17 6.20
CA LEU A 587 -24.43 6.10 5.27
C LEU A 587 -25.78 6.25 5.98
N PHE A 588 -25.96 5.58 7.13
CA PHE A 588 -27.17 5.68 7.92
C PHE A 588 -27.39 7.09 8.49
N ASN A 589 -26.36 7.73 9.02
CA ASN A 589 -26.45 9.09 9.55
C ASN A 589 -26.79 10.12 8.46
N SER A 590 -26.42 9.82 7.21
CA SER A 590 -26.67 10.70 6.07
C SER A 590 -28.01 10.41 5.39
N HIS A 591 -28.59 9.22 5.60
CA HIS A 591 -29.89 8.81 5.05
C HIS A 591 -30.80 8.19 6.14
N LEU A 592 -31.39 9.06 6.97
CA LEU A 592 -32.23 8.67 8.12
C LEU A 592 -33.42 7.75 7.80
N PRO A 593 -34.15 7.87 6.67
CA PRO A 593 -35.25 6.95 6.34
C PRO A 593 -34.80 5.48 6.29
N ALA A 594 -33.68 5.24 5.62
CA ALA A 594 -33.06 3.92 5.52
C ALA A 594 -32.53 3.47 6.88
N LYS A 595 -31.89 4.35 7.66
CA LYS A 595 -31.46 4.05 9.04
C LYS A 595 -32.63 3.52 9.85
N PHE A 596 -33.74 4.27 9.90
CA PHE A 596 -34.91 3.86 10.68
C PHE A 596 -35.51 2.54 10.19
N ALA A 597 -35.55 2.31 8.88
CA ALA A 597 -36.08 1.07 8.32
C ALA A 597 -35.22 -0.16 8.66
N PHE A 598 -33.89 -0.04 8.62
CA PHE A 598 -32.98 -1.16 8.87
C PHE A 598 -32.64 -1.38 10.35
N THR A 599 -32.59 -0.32 11.16
CA THR A 599 -32.23 -0.42 12.58
C THR A 599 -33.44 -0.37 13.51
N GLY A 600 -34.60 0.07 13.02
CA GLY A 600 -35.75 0.39 13.85
C GLY A 600 -35.52 1.58 14.79
N ARG A 601 -34.43 2.34 14.66
CA ARG A 601 -34.07 3.38 15.63
C ARG A 601 -33.45 4.63 15.01
N LEU A 602 -34.01 5.78 15.35
CA LEU A 602 -33.36 7.09 15.25
C LEU A 602 -32.98 7.55 16.65
N SER A 603 -31.72 7.89 16.84
CA SER A 603 -31.16 8.41 18.08
C SER A 603 -31.53 9.87 18.32
N LEU A 604 -31.10 10.41 19.47
CA LEU A 604 -31.27 11.81 19.85
C LEU A 604 -30.62 12.79 18.85
N HIS A 605 -29.61 12.35 18.11
CA HIS A 605 -28.84 13.18 17.17
C HIS A 605 -29.38 13.10 15.74
N ASP A 606 -30.29 12.16 15.48
CA ASP A 606 -30.89 11.98 14.17
C ASP A 606 -32.07 12.96 14.04
N ILE A 607 -31.79 14.12 13.46
CA ILE A 607 -32.76 15.19 13.23
C ILE A 607 -33.41 15.01 11.85
N THR A 608 -34.72 14.81 11.84
CA THR A 608 -35.52 14.69 10.62
C THR A 608 -35.51 16.00 9.81
N LYS A 609 -35.39 15.89 8.48
CA LYS A 609 -35.35 17.01 7.53
C LYS A 609 -36.47 16.88 6.51
N ASP A 610 -36.68 17.93 5.71
CA ASP A 610 -37.57 17.85 4.55
C ASP A 610 -37.09 16.74 3.60
N GLY A 611 -38.03 15.95 3.10
CA GLY A 611 -37.74 14.71 2.37
C GLY A 611 -37.53 13.48 3.26
N PHE A 612 -37.66 13.57 4.59
CA PHE A 612 -37.72 12.40 5.46
C PHE A 612 -39.01 11.61 5.19
N TYR A 613 -38.92 10.28 5.12
CA TYR A 613 -40.07 9.40 4.91
C TYR A 613 -39.94 8.11 5.69
N VAL A 614 -41.09 7.47 5.94
CA VAL A 614 -41.19 6.23 6.70
C VAL A 614 -42.20 5.30 6.03
N LEU A 615 -41.86 4.01 5.99
CA LEU A 615 -42.78 2.96 5.58
C LEU A 615 -43.51 2.39 6.79
N ARG A 616 -44.78 2.01 6.62
CA ARG A 616 -45.51 1.24 7.64
C ARG A 616 -44.86 -0.10 7.94
N GLN A 617 -44.41 -0.79 6.91
CA GLN A 617 -43.70 -2.07 7.01
C GLN A 617 -42.26 -1.92 6.54
N ASN A 618 -41.32 -2.58 7.22
CA ASN A 618 -39.94 -2.65 6.76
C ASN A 618 -39.86 -3.62 5.58
N VAL A 619 -39.75 -3.09 4.36
CA VAL A 619 -39.59 -3.89 3.14
C VAL A 619 -38.14 -3.83 2.69
N CYS A 620 -37.60 -4.98 2.26
CA CYS A 620 -36.27 -5.07 1.64
C CYS A 620 -36.41 -5.55 0.18
N PRO A 621 -35.81 -4.86 -0.80
CA PRO A 621 -34.98 -3.65 -0.67
C PRO A 621 -35.80 -2.40 -0.25
N PHE A 622 -35.17 -1.52 0.53
CA PHE A 622 -35.79 -0.28 0.99
C PHE A 622 -36.04 0.66 -0.22
N PRO A 623 -37.27 1.09 -0.48
CA PRO A 623 -37.62 1.95 -1.61
C PRO A 623 -37.05 3.35 -1.41
N VAL A 624 -36.37 3.88 -2.43
CA VAL A 624 -35.91 5.26 -2.43
C VAL A 624 -37.00 6.15 -3.03
N LEU A 625 -37.38 7.21 -2.31
CA LEU A 625 -38.47 8.10 -2.71
C LEU A 625 -38.30 8.70 -4.12
N ASN A 626 -37.07 9.01 -4.53
CA ASN A 626 -36.77 9.49 -5.89
C ASN A 626 -37.06 8.46 -6.98
N ASP A 627 -36.94 7.16 -6.70
CA ASP A 627 -37.24 6.11 -7.67
C ASP A 627 -38.76 6.03 -7.89
N LEU A 628 -39.55 6.17 -6.82
CA LEU A 628 -41.02 6.28 -6.93
C LEU A 628 -41.43 7.45 -7.83
N PHE A 629 -40.76 8.59 -7.66
CA PHE A 629 -40.98 9.77 -8.49
C PHE A 629 -40.55 9.57 -9.95
N ARG A 630 -39.37 9.01 -10.17
CA ARG A 630 -38.81 8.76 -11.50
C ARG A 630 -39.63 7.75 -12.31
N PHE A 631 -40.00 6.63 -11.68
CA PHE A 631 -40.75 5.56 -12.34
C PHE A 631 -42.27 5.83 -12.37
N LYS A 632 -42.73 6.91 -11.71
CA LYS A 632 -44.14 7.29 -11.61
C LYS A 632 -45.02 6.15 -11.08
N LEU A 633 -44.49 5.40 -10.11
CA LEU A 633 -45.14 4.23 -9.53
C LEU A 633 -45.82 4.59 -8.21
N CYS A 634 -47.08 4.17 -8.06
CA CYS A 634 -47.78 4.24 -6.79
C CYS A 634 -47.39 3.03 -5.91
N PRO A 635 -46.83 3.25 -4.70
CA PRO A 635 -46.57 2.15 -3.76
C PRO A 635 -47.85 1.41 -3.36
N LEU A 636 -47.74 0.11 -3.07
CA LEU A 636 -48.87 -0.67 -2.53
C LEU A 636 -49.18 -0.25 -1.09
N GLU A 637 -48.13 -0.18 -0.27
CA GLU A 637 -48.19 0.24 1.14
C GLU A 637 -48.03 1.76 1.28
N PRO A 638 -48.68 2.40 2.28
CA PRO A 638 -48.48 3.82 2.56
C PRO A 638 -47.03 4.17 2.88
N VAL A 639 -46.55 5.26 2.26
CA VAL A 639 -45.26 5.90 2.55
C VAL A 639 -45.56 7.27 3.12
N TYR A 640 -45.23 7.50 4.39
CA TYR A 640 -45.42 8.79 5.03
C TYR A 640 -44.25 9.69 4.74
N VAL A 641 -44.49 10.91 4.23
CA VAL A 641 -43.42 11.83 3.85
C VAL A 641 -43.56 13.17 4.56
N VAL A 642 -42.42 13.76 4.90
CA VAL A 642 -42.29 15.07 5.53
C VAL A 642 -41.76 16.07 4.51
N ASN A 643 -42.49 17.15 4.26
CA ASN A 643 -41.98 18.27 3.49
C ASN A 643 -42.59 19.59 3.92
N THR A 644 -41.75 20.47 4.47
CA THR A 644 -42.13 21.81 4.94
C THR A 644 -41.46 22.91 4.12
N ALA A 645 -40.66 22.57 3.12
CA ALA A 645 -39.92 23.52 2.30
C ALA A 645 -40.81 24.15 1.21
N ARG A 646 -41.00 25.46 1.25
CA ARG A 646 -41.47 26.24 0.09
C ARG A 646 -40.30 26.34 -0.89
N SER A 647 -40.42 25.77 -2.08
CA SER A 647 -39.36 25.85 -3.10
C SER A 647 -39.09 27.31 -3.47
N TYR A 648 -38.03 27.91 -2.94
CA TYR A 648 -37.46 29.15 -3.46
C TYR A 648 -36.60 28.82 -4.68
N SER A 649 -37.24 28.53 -5.82
CA SER A 649 -36.58 28.54 -7.11
C SER A 649 -37.51 29.11 -8.17
N THR A 650 -37.21 30.34 -8.55
CA THR A 650 -37.75 31.09 -9.69
C THR A 650 -37.35 30.42 -11.00
N ILE A 651 -38.19 29.54 -11.55
CA ILE A 651 -38.33 29.26 -13.00
C ILE A 651 -39.83 28.98 -13.24
N PRO A 652 -40.47 29.54 -14.30
CA PRO A 652 -41.91 29.73 -14.33
C PRO A 652 -42.66 28.41 -14.52
N THR A 653 -43.56 28.12 -13.58
CA THR A 653 -44.77 27.35 -13.86
C THR A 653 -45.61 28.14 -14.87
N ASN A 654 -45.31 27.99 -16.15
CA ASN A 654 -46.29 28.32 -17.16
C ASN A 654 -47.46 27.35 -17.01
N ASN A 655 -48.55 27.89 -16.47
CA ASN A 655 -49.94 27.56 -16.73
C ASN A 655 -50.36 26.12 -16.50
N ILE A 656 -50.50 25.73 -15.23
CA ILE A 656 -51.57 24.81 -14.84
C ILE A 656 -52.23 25.43 -13.61
N SER A 657 -53.41 26.00 -13.80
CA SER A 657 -54.24 26.53 -12.70
C SER A 657 -54.87 25.36 -11.93
N GLU A 658 -55.25 25.57 -10.66
CA GLU A 658 -56.04 24.58 -9.90
C GLU A 658 -57.31 24.14 -10.64
N LYS A 659 -57.82 25.01 -11.52
CA LYS A 659 -58.95 24.74 -12.42
C LYS A 659 -58.63 23.67 -13.47
N ASP A 660 -57.42 23.70 -14.05
CA ASP A 660 -56.98 22.71 -15.04
C ASP A 660 -56.74 21.32 -14.40
N ILE A 661 -56.41 21.29 -13.10
CA ILE A 661 -56.24 20.06 -12.30
C ILE A 661 -57.60 19.44 -11.97
N GLU A 662 -58.56 20.27 -11.55
CA GLU A 662 -59.93 19.85 -11.26
C GLU A 662 -60.64 19.39 -12.55
N ASP A 663 -60.40 20.06 -13.68
CA ASP A 663 -60.92 19.68 -14.99
C ASP A 663 -60.31 18.36 -15.50
N ALA A 664 -59.02 18.10 -15.25
CA ALA A 664 -58.38 16.81 -15.57
C ALA A 664 -58.90 15.68 -14.67
N LYS A 665 -59.05 15.92 -13.35
CA LYS A 665 -59.68 14.97 -12.41
C LYS A 665 -61.12 14.65 -12.82
N ASN A 666 -61.91 15.67 -13.14
CA ASN A 666 -63.30 15.52 -13.54
C ASN A 666 -63.45 14.85 -14.91
N SER A 667 -62.50 15.05 -15.83
CA SER A 667 -62.47 14.37 -17.13
C SER A 667 -62.22 12.86 -16.95
N ILE A 668 -61.22 12.47 -16.15
CA ILE A 668 -60.92 11.06 -15.86
C ILE A 668 -62.06 10.37 -15.07
N VAL A 669 -62.66 11.07 -14.11
CA VAL A 669 -63.78 10.54 -13.30
C VAL A 669 -65.07 10.39 -14.13
N LYS A 670 -65.36 11.33 -15.05
CA LYS A 670 -66.48 11.20 -16.01
C LYS A 670 -66.22 10.14 -17.08
N GLU A 671 -64.97 9.96 -17.52
CA GLU A 671 -64.57 8.95 -18.50
C GLU A 671 -64.61 7.52 -17.92
N ASN A 672 -64.23 7.31 -16.65
CA ASN A 672 -64.31 5.98 -16.02
C ASN A 672 -65.76 5.49 -15.82
N ALA A 673 -66.73 6.40 -15.77
CA ALA A 673 -68.15 6.07 -15.71
C ALA A 673 -68.75 5.68 -17.08
N SER A 674 -68.07 5.98 -18.20
CA SER A 674 -68.53 5.71 -19.56
C SER A 674 -67.57 4.76 -20.28
N LYS A 675 -67.98 3.50 -20.43
CA LYS A 675 -67.21 2.38 -20.99
C LYS A 675 -66.25 2.77 -22.14
N GLY A 676 -64.95 2.75 -21.82
CA GLY A 676 -63.85 2.34 -22.70
C GLY A 676 -63.52 3.22 -23.90
N ILE A 677 -62.82 4.35 -23.70
CA ILE A 677 -62.01 5.04 -24.72
C ILE A 677 -60.67 5.51 -24.12
N PHE A 678 -59.59 5.46 -24.90
CA PHE A 678 -58.19 5.74 -24.54
C PHE A 678 -57.95 7.18 -24.07
N VAL A 679 -57.36 7.35 -22.88
CA VAL A 679 -56.82 8.62 -22.37
C VAL A 679 -55.60 9.03 -23.20
N SER A 680 -55.48 10.31 -23.59
CA SER A 680 -54.30 10.78 -24.32
C SER A 680 -53.04 10.74 -23.44
N ASP A 681 -51.92 10.25 -24.00
CA ASP A 681 -50.64 10.12 -23.30
C ASP A 681 -50.14 11.43 -22.65
N LYS A 682 -50.53 12.57 -23.21
CA LYS A 682 -50.15 13.89 -22.70
C LYS A 682 -50.87 14.23 -21.38
N VAL A 683 -52.15 13.91 -21.28
CA VAL A 683 -52.97 14.14 -20.06
C VAL A 683 -52.51 13.18 -18.96
N LEU A 684 -52.30 11.91 -19.28
CA LEU A 684 -51.78 10.91 -18.35
C LEU A 684 -50.39 11.32 -17.82
N ASN A 685 -49.49 11.76 -18.69
CA ASN A 685 -48.14 12.17 -18.28
C ASN A 685 -48.12 13.42 -17.39
N SER A 686 -48.98 14.41 -17.65
CA SER A 686 -49.13 15.61 -16.81
C SER A 686 -49.69 15.27 -15.43
N TRP A 687 -50.70 14.40 -15.37
CA TRP A 687 -51.26 13.91 -14.11
C TRP A 687 -50.23 13.14 -13.27
N LEU A 688 -49.49 12.20 -13.89
CA LEU A 688 -48.40 11.49 -13.23
C LEU A 688 -47.27 12.44 -12.79
N HIS A 689 -47.00 13.52 -13.53
CA HIS A 689 -46.00 14.52 -13.13
C HIS A 689 -46.47 15.37 -11.94
N LEU A 690 -47.76 15.68 -11.82
CA LEU A 690 -48.28 16.37 -10.64
C LEU A 690 -48.18 15.49 -9.39
N MET A 691 -48.50 14.21 -9.52
CA MET A 691 -48.53 13.27 -8.38
C MET A 691 -47.17 12.70 -7.98
N PHE A 692 -46.30 12.47 -8.96
CA PHE A 692 -45.01 11.80 -8.77
C PHE A 692 -43.82 12.61 -9.30
N GLY A 693 -44.01 13.81 -9.88
CA GLY A 693 -42.91 14.56 -10.48
C GLY A 693 -42.00 15.28 -9.48
N ARG A 694 -42.49 15.59 -8.27
CA ARG A 694 -41.70 16.16 -7.18
C ARG A 694 -42.38 15.97 -5.83
N LEU A 695 -41.60 16.11 -4.76
CA LEU A 695 -42.13 16.14 -3.40
C LEU A 695 -42.99 17.40 -3.20
N GLN A 696 -44.28 17.22 -2.91
CA GLN A 696 -45.23 18.30 -2.67
C GLN A 696 -45.07 18.89 -1.27
N LEU A 697 -45.38 20.18 -1.10
CA LEU A 697 -45.43 20.83 0.21
C LEU A 697 -46.59 20.24 1.03
N ASP A 698 -46.37 20.01 2.31
CA ASP A 698 -47.41 19.60 3.26
C ASP A 698 -47.97 20.83 4.01
N PRO A 699 -49.11 21.41 3.56
CA PRO A 699 -49.66 22.62 4.17
C PRO A 699 -50.10 22.38 5.62
N TYR A 700 -50.69 21.21 5.92
CA TYR A 700 -51.17 20.89 7.25
C TYR A 700 -50.02 20.70 8.24
N LEU A 701 -48.91 20.10 7.81
CA LEU A 701 -47.73 19.99 8.67
C LEU A 701 -47.12 21.37 8.96
N CYS A 702 -47.11 22.28 7.98
CA CYS A 702 -46.72 23.67 8.21
C CYS A 702 -47.64 24.35 9.25
N GLU A 703 -48.95 24.20 9.12
CA GLU A 703 -49.93 24.72 10.09
C GLU A 703 -49.71 24.13 11.50
N TYR A 704 -49.44 22.83 11.60
CA TYR A 704 -49.13 22.17 12.87
C TYR A 704 -47.90 22.75 13.54
N ILE A 705 -46.83 23.03 12.76
CA ILE A 705 -45.61 23.64 13.27
C ILE A 705 -45.89 25.06 13.78
N GLU A 706 -46.62 25.89 13.02
CA GLU A 706 -46.94 27.26 13.46
C GLU A 706 -47.83 27.27 14.70
N LEU A 707 -48.88 26.45 14.72
CA LEU A 707 -49.80 26.37 15.86
C LEU A 707 -49.10 25.85 17.12
N LEU A 708 -48.17 24.89 16.98
CA LEU A 708 -47.34 24.42 18.09
C LEU A 708 -46.43 25.53 18.61
N LYS A 709 -45.75 26.27 17.73
CA LYS A 709 -44.91 27.42 18.12
C LYS A 709 -45.71 28.47 18.88
N CYS A 710 -46.90 28.84 18.41
CA CYS A 710 -47.77 29.78 19.11
C CYS A 710 -48.16 29.29 20.52
N LYS A 711 -48.47 27.99 20.67
CA LYS A 711 -48.80 27.40 21.99
C LYS A 711 -47.62 27.39 22.95
N LEU A 712 -46.41 27.13 22.45
CA LEU A 712 -45.19 27.17 23.25
C LEU A 712 -44.92 28.58 23.76
N VAL A 713 -44.97 29.59 22.88
CA VAL A 713 -44.81 31.00 23.25
C VAL A 713 -45.84 31.41 24.31
N ALA A 714 -47.12 31.04 24.15
CA ALA A 714 -48.17 31.37 25.11
C ALA A 714 -48.01 30.70 26.49
N MET A 715 -47.33 29.55 26.56
CA MET A 715 -47.07 28.84 27.82
C MET A 715 -45.83 29.40 28.53
N GLU A 716 -44.77 29.70 27.79
CA GLU A 716 -43.48 30.12 28.33
C GLU A 716 -43.43 31.62 28.66
N SER A 717 -44.26 32.45 28.01
CA SER A 717 -44.43 33.88 28.33
C SER A 717 -45.03 34.17 29.71
N LYS A 718 -45.39 33.14 30.49
CA LYS A 718 -45.81 33.28 31.90
C LYS A 718 -44.64 33.22 32.89
N ASP A 719 -43.48 32.73 32.49
CA ASP A 719 -42.25 32.69 33.30
C ASP A 719 -41.20 33.65 32.70
N LEU A 720 -40.46 34.35 33.56
CA LEU A 720 -39.69 35.56 33.26
C LEU A 720 -38.67 35.47 32.10
N ILE A 721 -38.51 36.62 31.44
CA ILE A 721 -37.55 36.95 30.37
C ILE A 721 -36.12 36.52 30.72
N ILE A 722 -35.56 35.58 29.95
CA ILE A 722 -34.11 35.42 29.80
C ILE A 722 -33.84 35.33 28.30
N ASN A 723 -32.90 36.15 27.84
CA ASN A 723 -32.42 36.28 26.46
C ASN A 723 -32.31 34.92 25.76
N GLU A 724 -33.21 34.64 24.82
CA GLU A 724 -33.16 33.44 23.99
C GLU A 724 -32.06 33.58 22.93
N GLU A 725 -30.95 32.87 23.10
CA GLU A 725 -30.13 32.51 21.95
C GLU A 725 -30.93 31.55 21.05
N PRO A 726 -31.04 31.80 19.73
CA PRO A 726 -31.78 30.93 18.85
C PRO A 726 -31.15 29.53 18.86
N ASN A 727 -31.97 28.51 19.17
CA ASN A 727 -31.67 27.06 19.16
C ASN A 727 -31.21 26.39 20.47
N LEU A 728 -31.26 27.06 21.63
CA LEU A 728 -31.11 26.39 22.93
C LEU A 728 -32.45 26.27 23.68
N ILE A 729 -32.80 25.06 24.13
CA ILE A 729 -33.94 24.82 25.02
C ILE A 729 -33.48 24.89 26.47
N ASN A 730 -34.21 25.61 27.33
CA ASN A 730 -34.03 25.52 28.76
C ASN A 730 -34.35 24.10 29.25
N ILE A 731 -33.40 23.47 29.93
CA ILE A 731 -33.50 22.11 30.46
C ILE A 731 -34.80 21.89 31.27
N SER A 732 -35.25 22.89 32.03
CA SER A 732 -36.49 22.82 32.81
C SER A 732 -37.75 22.63 31.96
N ASN A 733 -37.71 23.05 30.69
CA ASN A 733 -38.87 23.06 29.80
C ASN A 733 -38.98 21.78 28.96
N ILE A 734 -37.99 20.88 29.00
CA ILE A 734 -38.00 19.66 28.18
C ILE A 734 -39.23 18.79 28.50
N ALA A 735 -39.52 18.57 29.78
CA ALA A 735 -40.66 17.75 30.21
C ALA A 735 -42.00 18.42 29.88
N SER A 736 -42.14 19.73 30.12
CA SER A 736 -43.39 20.45 29.85
C SER A 736 -43.69 20.54 28.35
N ARG A 737 -42.69 20.86 27.52
CA ARG A 737 -42.80 20.88 26.05
C ARG A 737 -43.14 19.50 25.49
N ALA A 738 -42.50 18.43 25.99
CA ALA A 738 -42.78 17.07 25.54
C ALA A 738 -44.20 16.60 25.87
N LYS A 739 -44.70 16.93 27.08
CA LYS A 739 -46.08 16.63 27.48
C LYS A 739 -47.08 17.37 26.58
N MET A 740 -46.88 18.68 26.36
CA MET A 740 -47.74 19.46 25.47
C MET A 740 -47.74 18.91 24.04
N LEU A 741 -46.56 18.56 23.51
CA LEU A 741 -46.44 18.00 22.18
C LEU A 741 -47.17 16.65 22.06
N ALA A 742 -47.11 15.81 23.09
CA ALA A 742 -47.80 14.52 23.11
C ALA A 742 -49.32 14.69 23.07
N GLU A 743 -49.86 15.58 23.91
CA GLU A 743 -51.28 15.93 23.90
C GLU A 743 -51.71 16.56 22.57
N PHE A 744 -50.85 17.39 21.99
CA PHE A 744 -51.07 18.00 20.68
C PHE A 744 -51.17 16.95 19.57
N VAL A 745 -50.18 16.06 19.47
CA VAL A 745 -50.13 14.97 18.47
C VAL A 745 -51.33 14.05 18.62
N ALA A 746 -51.63 13.62 19.85
CA ALA A 746 -52.78 12.75 20.10
C ALA A 746 -54.08 13.41 19.60
N ARG A 747 -54.28 14.70 19.89
CA ARG A 747 -55.46 15.45 19.42
C ARG A 747 -55.55 15.57 17.90
N GLN A 748 -54.43 15.80 17.21
CA GLN A 748 -54.43 15.90 15.74
C GLN A 748 -54.72 14.55 15.04
N MET A 749 -54.43 13.43 15.71
CA MET A 749 -54.53 12.06 15.17
C MET A 749 -55.57 11.18 15.88
N SER A 750 -56.57 11.78 16.53
CA SER A 750 -57.66 11.10 17.26
C SER A 750 -58.82 10.64 16.39
N GLY A 751 -58.90 11.08 15.12
CA GLY A 751 -60.05 10.84 14.28
C GLY A 751 -61.31 11.61 14.70
N PRO A 752 -62.44 11.38 14.02
CA PRO A 752 -63.71 12.03 14.32
C PRO A 752 -64.35 11.55 15.63
N ASP A 753 -64.03 10.33 16.08
CA ASP A 753 -64.51 9.75 17.34
C ASP A 753 -63.32 9.35 18.25
N PRO A 754 -62.92 10.21 19.20
CA PRO A 754 -61.84 9.94 20.14
C PRO A 754 -62.12 8.81 21.13
N SER A 755 -63.37 8.34 21.22
CA SER A 755 -63.78 7.30 22.17
C SER A 755 -63.71 5.88 21.60
N SER A 756 -63.42 5.75 20.31
CA SER A 756 -63.33 4.45 19.63
C SER A 756 -62.15 3.62 20.12
N THR A 757 -62.41 2.33 20.37
CA THR A 757 -61.40 1.36 20.81
C THR A 757 -60.63 0.71 19.67
N CYS A 758 -61.11 0.80 18.42
CA CYS A 758 -60.53 0.11 17.25
C CYS A 758 -59.78 1.08 16.32
N MET A 759 -58.72 1.71 16.84
CA MET A 759 -57.91 2.71 16.13
C MET A 759 -57.30 2.18 14.82
N ASP A 760 -56.92 0.90 14.77
CA ASP A 760 -56.27 0.32 13.58
C ASP A 760 -57.25 0.21 12.40
N HIS A 761 -58.51 -0.18 12.65
CA HIS A 761 -59.53 -0.23 11.58
C HIS A 761 -59.87 1.17 11.07
N GLN A 762 -60.03 2.14 11.98
CA GLN A 762 -60.26 3.54 11.59
C GLN A 762 -59.10 4.09 10.76
N LEU A 763 -57.86 3.73 11.12
CA LEU A 763 -56.68 4.12 10.35
C LEU A 763 -56.71 3.54 8.95
N GLU A 764 -57.04 2.25 8.76
CA GLU A 764 -57.12 1.65 7.43
C GLU A 764 -58.20 2.31 6.55
N VAL A 765 -59.37 2.60 7.11
CA VAL A 765 -60.44 3.33 6.40
C VAL A 765 -59.95 4.72 5.99
N HIS A 766 -59.37 5.45 6.93
CA HIS A 766 -58.85 6.80 6.69
C HIS A 766 -57.72 6.83 5.63
N LEU A 767 -56.81 5.86 5.67
CA LEU A 767 -55.76 5.72 4.68
C LEU A 767 -56.33 5.43 3.29
N LYS A 768 -57.39 4.62 3.19
CA LYS A 768 -58.07 4.37 1.92
C LYS A 768 -58.71 5.65 1.36
N GLU A 769 -59.40 6.43 2.19
CA GLU A 769 -59.98 7.73 1.81
C GLU A 769 -58.91 8.72 1.33
N ILE A 770 -57.79 8.83 2.05
CA ILE A 770 -56.68 9.69 1.62
C ILE A 770 -56.14 9.23 0.27
N LYS A 771 -55.85 7.93 0.12
CA LYS A 771 -55.33 7.35 -1.13
C LYS A 771 -56.27 7.62 -2.31
N GLU A 772 -57.58 7.50 -2.11
CA GLU A 772 -58.59 7.81 -3.13
C GLU A 772 -58.61 9.32 -3.47
N SER A 773 -58.45 10.18 -2.47
CA SER A 773 -58.46 11.64 -2.64
C SER A 773 -57.21 12.18 -3.37
N ILE A 774 -56.02 11.75 -2.96
CA ILE A 774 -54.74 12.23 -3.51
C ILE A 774 -54.22 11.37 -4.66
N GLY A 775 -54.79 10.17 -4.87
CA GLY A 775 -54.46 9.23 -5.94
C GLY A 775 -53.14 8.46 -5.76
N THR A 776 -52.43 8.64 -4.64
CA THR A 776 -51.13 8.02 -4.38
C THR A 776 -51.02 7.48 -2.96
N SER A 777 -50.21 6.43 -2.77
CA SER A 777 -49.83 5.92 -1.45
C SER A 777 -48.66 6.70 -0.81
N VAL A 778 -48.13 7.73 -1.48
CA VAL A 778 -47.16 8.66 -0.89
C VAL A 778 -47.94 9.76 -0.17
N ILE A 779 -48.13 9.60 1.14
CA ILE A 779 -49.03 10.41 1.95
C ILE A 779 -48.22 11.46 2.73
N PRO A 780 -48.51 12.77 2.57
CA PRO A 780 -47.97 13.81 3.44
C PRO A 780 -48.39 13.59 4.89
N LEU A 781 -47.43 13.58 5.81
CA LEU A 781 -47.65 13.21 7.21
C LEU A 781 -48.73 14.07 7.91
N GLY A 782 -48.80 15.35 7.57
CA GLY A 782 -49.77 16.31 8.11
C GLY A 782 -51.20 16.09 7.64
N GLN A 783 -51.45 15.26 6.61
CA GLN A 783 -52.82 14.94 6.17
C GLN A 783 -53.53 13.91 7.04
N LEU A 784 -52.77 13.13 7.83
CA LEU A 784 -53.34 12.12 8.71
C LEU A 784 -54.15 12.78 9.84
N ARG A 785 -55.39 12.31 10.02
CA ARG A 785 -56.30 12.67 11.12
C ARG A 785 -56.56 11.52 12.08
N VAL A 786 -56.25 10.30 11.65
CA VAL A 786 -56.24 9.08 12.47
C VAL A 786 -54.82 8.55 12.46
N GLY A 787 -54.30 8.15 13.62
CA GLY A 787 -52.97 7.56 13.73
C GLY A 787 -52.87 6.55 14.85
N SER A 788 -52.15 5.45 14.61
CA SER A 788 -51.82 4.43 15.60
C SER A 788 -50.42 4.71 16.16
N TYR A 789 -49.76 3.70 16.73
CA TYR A 789 -48.42 3.81 17.33
C TYR A 789 -47.39 4.45 16.40
N LEU A 790 -47.35 4.04 15.12
CA LEU A 790 -46.37 4.55 14.16
C LEU A 790 -46.63 6.00 13.77
N GLU A 791 -47.83 6.31 13.30
CA GLU A 791 -48.17 7.63 12.75
C GLU A 791 -47.99 8.72 13.81
N ARG A 792 -48.45 8.45 15.04
CA ARG A 792 -48.31 9.38 16.17
C ARG A 792 -46.85 9.55 16.57
N ALA A 793 -46.08 8.46 16.67
CA ALA A 793 -44.67 8.56 17.05
C ALA A 793 -43.83 9.32 16.00
N VAL A 794 -44.10 9.10 14.70
CA VAL A 794 -43.42 9.80 13.60
C VAL A 794 -43.78 11.29 13.61
N LEU A 795 -45.07 11.65 13.74
CA LEU A 795 -45.48 13.06 13.85
C LEU A 795 -44.85 13.74 15.06
N PHE A 796 -44.83 13.05 16.22
CA PHE A 796 -44.16 13.56 17.41
C PHE A 796 -42.68 13.82 17.15
N LYS A 797 -41.94 12.85 16.59
CA LYS A 797 -40.50 13.00 16.30
C LYS A 797 -40.23 14.18 15.36
N VAL A 798 -41.00 14.29 14.27
CA VAL A 798 -40.84 15.36 13.28
C VAL A 798 -41.08 16.74 13.89
N LEU A 799 -42.13 16.89 14.70
CA LEU A 799 -42.42 18.15 15.38
C LEU A 799 -41.39 18.44 16.49
N ALA A 800 -40.99 17.42 17.25
CA ALA A 800 -39.99 17.50 18.31
C ALA A 800 -38.65 18.02 17.78
N ASP A 801 -38.20 17.53 16.61
CA ASP A 801 -36.98 17.97 15.95
C ASP A 801 -37.03 19.46 15.56
N LYS A 802 -38.20 19.97 15.13
CA LYS A 802 -38.40 21.38 14.78
C LYS A 802 -38.40 22.32 15.99
N ILE A 803 -38.63 21.79 17.19
CA ILE A 803 -38.57 22.53 18.45
C ILE A 803 -37.39 22.10 19.33
N CYS A 804 -36.42 21.37 18.75
CA CYS A 804 -35.15 20.90 19.33
C CYS A 804 -35.25 19.93 20.52
N LEU A 805 -36.34 19.17 20.70
CA LEU A 805 -36.46 18.24 21.83
C LEU A 805 -35.56 17.00 21.66
N PRO A 806 -34.84 16.55 22.71
CA PRO A 806 -33.93 15.39 22.64
C PRO A 806 -34.73 14.09 22.62
N THR A 807 -35.17 13.68 21.43
CA THR A 807 -36.07 12.53 21.23
C THR A 807 -35.47 11.48 20.32
N ALA A 808 -35.70 10.22 20.65
CA ALA A 808 -35.36 9.05 19.85
C ALA A 808 -36.65 8.39 19.36
N LEU A 809 -36.68 7.98 18.11
CA LEU A 809 -37.80 7.24 17.50
C LEU A 809 -37.43 5.77 17.45
N VAL A 810 -38.31 4.89 17.95
CA VAL A 810 -38.01 3.46 18.11
C VAL A 810 -39.15 2.62 17.58
N ARG A 811 -38.84 1.65 16.74
CA ARG A 811 -39.73 0.60 16.20
C ARG A 811 -39.31 -0.74 16.79
N GLY A 812 -40.22 -1.37 17.51
CA GLY A 812 -40.03 -2.71 18.10
C GLY A 812 -40.21 -3.83 17.08
N GLU A 813 -39.99 -5.07 17.54
CA GLU A 813 -40.00 -6.30 16.74
C GLU A 813 -41.33 -6.57 16.01
N TYR A 814 -42.45 -6.08 16.57
CA TYR A 814 -43.80 -6.26 16.02
C TYR A 814 -44.32 -5.03 15.27
N GLY A 815 -43.45 -4.07 14.90
CA GLY A 815 -43.84 -2.86 14.18
C GLY A 815 -44.39 -1.73 15.06
N THR A 816 -44.74 -2.01 16.33
CA THR A 816 -45.09 -0.99 17.33
C THR A 816 -43.97 0.04 17.43
N THR A 817 -44.32 1.31 17.30
CA THR A 817 -43.34 2.41 17.31
C THR A 817 -43.66 3.39 18.44
N TRP A 818 -42.65 3.92 19.10
CA TRP A 818 -42.78 4.88 20.19
C TRP A 818 -41.64 5.90 20.18
N VAL A 819 -41.79 6.93 21.02
CA VAL A 819 -40.76 7.96 21.23
C VAL A 819 -40.16 7.82 22.62
N GLU A 820 -38.84 7.79 22.69
CA GLU A 820 -38.08 7.92 23.93
C GLU A 820 -37.54 9.34 24.03
N ILE A 821 -37.57 9.95 25.21
CA ILE A 821 -37.02 11.29 25.44
C ILE A 821 -35.99 11.25 26.57
N ALA A 822 -34.96 12.09 26.46
CA ALA A 822 -33.98 12.29 27.52
C ALA A 822 -34.41 13.47 28.41
N ILE A 823 -34.92 13.17 29.60
CA ILE A 823 -35.26 14.16 30.63
C ILE A 823 -34.17 14.13 31.71
N PRO A 824 -33.37 15.18 31.88
CA PRO A 824 -32.34 15.20 32.92
C PRO A 824 -33.00 15.23 34.30
N GLN A 825 -32.53 14.39 35.20
CA GLN A 825 -32.96 14.37 36.60
C GLN A 825 -32.18 15.45 37.33
N ILE A 826 -32.85 16.56 37.68
CA ILE A 826 -32.29 17.55 38.60
C ILE A 826 -32.60 17.03 40.01
N GLU A 827 -31.65 16.38 40.67
CA GLU A 827 -31.72 16.22 42.12
C GLU A 827 -31.55 17.62 42.73
N VAL A 828 -32.65 18.26 43.09
CA VAL A 828 -32.61 19.42 43.99
C VAL A 828 -32.20 18.86 45.35
N PRO A 829 -31.02 19.18 45.89
CA PRO A 829 -30.69 18.79 47.25
C PRO A 829 -31.74 19.40 48.17
N PRO A 830 -32.22 18.70 49.22
CA PRO A 830 -33.09 19.31 50.20
C PRO A 830 -32.42 20.60 50.70
N GLU A 831 -33.16 21.71 50.64
CA GLU A 831 -32.84 22.97 51.30
C GLU A 831 -32.70 22.71 52.79
N ASP A 832 -31.49 22.31 53.21
CA ASP A 832 -30.91 22.38 54.55
C ASP A 832 -29.78 21.35 54.70
N THR A 833 -28.70 21.50 53.93
CA THR A 833 -27.36 21.13 54.43
C THR A 833 -26.33 22.14 53.97
N CYS A 834 -26.08 23.07 54.88
CA CYS A 834 -25.04 24.09 54.86
C CYS A 834 -23.74 23.65 54.17
N PHE A 835 -23.36 24.35 53.10
CA PHE A 835 -22.09 24.26 52.35
C PHE A 835 -20.84 24.66 53.18
N SER A 836 -20.91 24.69 54.51
CA SER A 836 -19.81 25.12 55.38
C SER A 836 -18.97 23.99 56.00
N LYS A 837 -19.33 22.72 55.81
CA LYS A 837 -18.61 21.59 56.46
C LYS A 837 -17.44 20.98 55.69
N TYR A 838 -17.14 21.45 54.48
CA TYR A 838 -16.02 20.94 53.67
C TYR A 838 -14.80 21.88 53.58
N LEU A 839 -14.80 23.03 54.26
CA LEU A 839 -13.68 23.98 54.22
C LEU A 839 -12.72 23.90 55.41
N THR A 840 -12.93 23.01 56.38
CA THR A 840 -12.05 22.88 57.55
C THR A 840 -11.81 21.43 57.95
N LYS A 841 -10.95 20.74 57.20
CA LYS A 841 -10.13 19.63 57.73
C LYS A 841 -8.92 19.42 56.84
N GLU A 842 -7.77 19.86 57.33
CA GLU A 842 -6.45 19.56 56.78
C GLU A 842 -6.14 18.06 56.95
N GLY A 843 -5.73 17.38 55.87
CA GLY A 843 -5.29 15.98 55.84
C GLY A 843 -5.21 15.46 54.40
N PRO A 844 -4.21 14.62 54.04
CA PRO A 844 -3.57 14.68 52.71
C PRO A 844 -4.41 14.00 51.63
N CYS A 845 -4.78 14.76 50.60
CA CYS A 845 -5.39 14.21 49.38
C CYS A 845 -4.29 13.85 48.39
N THR A 846 -4.23 12.57 48.03
CA THR A 846 -3.38 11.99 47.00
C THR A 846 -3.82 12.44 45.60
N ASP A 847 -2.80 12.69 44.77
CA ASP A 847 -2.85 13.07 43.36
C ASP A 847 -3.76 12.16 42.50
N TRP A 848 -4.89 12.68 41.99
CA TRP A 848 -5.41 12.23 40.69
C TRP A 848 -6.35 13.18 39.91
N ILE A 849 -6.78 14.34 40.45
CA ILE A 849 -7.80 15.20 39.76
C ILE A 849 -7.28 16.55 39.23
N VAL A 850 -6.07 17.00 39.58
CA VAL A 850 -5.61 18.37 39.22
C VAL A 850 -4.92 18.49 37.84
N ARG A 851 -4.79 17.41 37.06
CA ARG A 851 -4.08 17.46 35.75
C ARG A 851 -4.93 17.68 34.49
N ASN A 852 -6.26 17.70 34.58
CA ASN A 852 -7.13 17.82 33.40
C ASN A 852 -7.81 19.19 33.20
N ILE A 853 -7.54 20.20 34.04
CA ILE A 853 -8.07 21.57 33.84
C ILE A 853 -6.97 22.54 33.34
N THR A 854 -5.72 22.09 33.24
CA THR A 854 -4.56 22.94 32.86
C THR A 854 -4.03 22.71 31.44
N LEU A 855 -4.81 22.09 30.54
CA LEU A 855 -4.44 21.94 29.11
C LEU A 855 -5.38 22.66 28.12
N GLU A 856 -6.53 23.20 28.54
CA GLU A 856 -7.42 23.97 27.64
C GLU A 856 -7.23 25.50 27.69
N ASN A 857 -6.38 26.03 28.59
CA ASN A 857 -6.17 27.49 28.73
C ASN A 857 -4.77 27.99 28.33
N LYS A 858 -4.08 27.30 27.41
CA LYS A 858 -2.89 27.84 26.71
C LYS A 858 -3.08 27.81 25.20
N LEU A 859 -4.03 28.59 24.70
CA LEU A 859 -4.06 29.04 23.29
C LEU A 859 -4.86 30.35 23.15
N SER A 860 -4.55 31.33 24.00
CA SER A 860 -4.91 32.73 23.73
C SER A 860 -4.05 33.69 24.55
N SER A 861 -2.85 34.00 24.06
CA SER A 861 -2.15 35.23 24.43
C SER A 861 -1.61 35.93 23.19
N LYS A 862 -2.22 37.07 22.87
CA LYS A 862 -1.76 38.06 21.90
C LYS A 862 -0.52 38.80 22.41
N LYS A 863 0.37 39.20 21.48
CA LYS A 863 1.04 40.51 21.30
C LYS A 863 2.01 40.36 20.10
N SER A 864 2.14 41.24 19.11
CA SER A 864 1.89 42.70 19.03
C SER A 864 1.87 43.21 17.57
N LEU A 865 0.96 44.16 17.30
CA LEU A 865 0.99 45.34 16.40
C LEU A 865 1.99 45.45 15.24
N SER A 866 1.49 45.60 14.01
CA SER A 866 1.53 46.87 13.23
C SER A 866 0.76 46.76 11.89
N GLU A 867 -0.07 47.78 11.65
CA GLU A 867 -0.50 48.41 10.38
C GLU A 867 -0.59 47.58 9.09
N ASP A 868 -1.80 47.38 8.56
CA ASP A 868 -2.35 48.28 7.52
C ASP A 868 -3.79 47.92 7.13
N GLN A 869 -4.59 48.96 6.92
CA GLN A 869 -5.99 48.89 6.50
C GLN A 869 -6.08 48.58 5.00
N ASN A 870 -6.87 47.58 4.62
CA ASN A 870 -7.87 47.64 3.53
C ASN A 870 -8.39 46.24 3.14
N VAL A 871 -9.58 46.24 2.52
CA VAL A 871 -10.20 45.14 1.74
C VAL A 871 -11.30 44.31 2.44
N SER A 872 -12.49 44.93 2.46
CA SER A 872 -13.79 44.41 2.01
C SER A 872 -14.30 43.02 2.45
N ASN A 873 -15.42 43.06 3.20
CA ASN A 873 -16.64 42.24 3.07
C ASN A 873 -16.48 40.82 2.49
N ILE A 874 -16.22 39.85 3.36
CA ILE A 874 -16.57 38.45 3.11
C ILE A 874 -17.83 38.14 3.90
N VAL A 875 -18.95 38.08 3.20
CA VAL A 875 -20.21 37.50 3.68
C VAL A 875 -19.94 36.02 3.94
N VAL A 876 -19.91 35.63 5.22
CA VAL A 876 -19.87 34.23 5.63
C VAL A 876 -21.22 33.60 5.27
N PRO A 877 -21.27 32.53 4.45
CA PRO A 877 -22.51 31.80 4.22
C PRO A 877 -22.96 31.16 5.54
N GLN A 878 -24.21 31.38 5.93
CA GLN A 878 -24.87 30.75 7.08
C GLN A 878 -24.80 29.22 6.97
N LYS A 879 -23.76 28.60 7.55
CA LYS A 879 -23.68 27.16 7.78
C LYS A 879 -24.54 26.81 8.99
N LEU A 880 -25.41 25.80 8.81
CA LEU A 880 -26.26 25.20 9.84
C LEU A 880 -25.47 24.96 11.15
N GLN A 881 -25.71 25.77 12.16
CA GLN A 881 -25.33 25.47 13.54
C GLN A 881 -26.28 24.38 14.06
N GLN A 882 -25.75 23.17 14.27
CA GLN A 882 -26.44 22.09 14.96
C GLN A 882 -26.59 22.43 16.44
N SER A 883 -27.75 22.14 17.04
CA SER A 883 -28.02 22.34 18.47
C SER A 883 -26.99 21.60 19.33
N ILE A 884 -26.16 22.33 20.06
CA ILE A 884 -25.14 21.78 20.96
C ILE A 884 -25.83 21.36 22.26
N PHE A 885 -26.23 20.10 22.38
CA PHE A 885 -26.45 19.48 23.69
C PHE A 885 -25.09 18.94 24.20
N PRO A 886 -24.77 18.99 25.51
CA PRO A 886 -23.65 18.25 26.05
C PRO A 886 -23.98 16.74 26.05
N THR A 887 -23.65 16.07 24.94
CA THR A 887 -24.21 14.76 24.52
C THR A 887 -23.63 13.54 25.22
N LYS A 888 -22.48 13.61 25.89
CA LYS A 888 -21.87 12.43 26.55
C LYS A 888 -22.62 11.95 27.82
N LEU A 889 -23.57 12.74 28.34
CA LEU A 889 -24.24 12.47 29.62
C LEU A 889 -25.76 12.25 29.51
N MET A 890 -26.38 12.49 28.35
CA MET A 890 -27.83 12.32 28.18
C MET A 890 -28.17 11.02 27.46
N LYS A 891 -28.92 10.13 28.13
CA LYS A 891 -29.52 8.94 27.52
C LYS A 891 -31.04 9.06 27.61
N PRO A 892 -31.80 8.61 26.60
CA PRO A 892 -33.25 8.52 26.73
C PRO A 892 -33.57 7.65 27.94
N ASN A 893 -34.42 8.15 28.84
CA ASN A 893 -34.73 7.50 30.11
C ASN A 893 -36.22 7.19 30.29
N VAL A 894 -37.08 7.83 29.49
CA VAL A 894 -38.53 7.63 29.53
C VAL A 894 -39.13 7.51 28.12
N ILE A 895 -40.18 6.70 28.00
CA ILE A 895 -41.08 6.63 26.85
C ILE A 895 -42.17 7.69 27.04
N VAL A 896 -42.48 8.43 25.98
CA VAL A 896 -43.64 9.32 25.96
C VAL A 896 -44.85 8.52 25.48
N ASP A 897 -45.84 8.34 26.34
CA ASP A 897 -47.09 7.69 25.94
C ASP A 897 -47.87 8.61 25.00
N LEU A 898 -48.28 8.07 23.85
CA LEU A 898 -49.07 8.76 22.82
C LEU A 898 -50.42 8.06 22.58
N ILE A 899 -50.70 6.97 23.31
CA ILE A 899 -51.81 6.05 23.03
C ILE A 899 -52.79 6.01 24.19
N GLU A 900 -52.39 5.52 25.36
CA GLU A 900 -53.31 5.31 26.49
C GLU A 900 -53.51 6.61 27.29
N LYS A 901 -52.41 7.27 27.65
CA LYS A 901 -52.38 8.53 28.41
C LYS A 901 -51.39 9.51 27.76
N PRO A 902 -51.79 10.23 26.70
CA PRO A 902 -50.94 11.17 25.98
C PRO A 902 -50.18 12.12 26.91
N GLY A 903 -48.84 12.10 26.84
CA GLY A 903 -47.95 12.95 27.63
C GLY A 903 -47.51 12.36 28.99
N GLN A 904 -47.95 11.15 29.33
CA GLN A 904 -47.38 10.43 30.47
C GLN A 904 -45.96 9.94 30.16
N PHE A 905 -45.02 10.17 31.08
CA PHE A 905 -43.67 9.62 31.00
C PHE A 905 -43.60 8.24 31.66
N ILE A 906 -43.23 7.24 30.87
CA ILE A 906 -43.12 5.84 31.31
C ILE A 906 -41.63 5.49 31.42
N PRO A 907 -41.10 5.13 32.59
CA PRO A 907 -39.72 4.68 32.71
C PRO A 907 -39.45 3.49 31.79
N ILE A 908 -38.37 3.55 31.00
CA ILE A 908 -38.08 2.57 29.94
C ILE A 908 -38.04 1.12 30.44
N HIS A 909 -37.55 0.90 31.66
CA HIS A 909 -37.40 -0.44 32.26
C HIS A 909 -38.63 -0.91 33.07
N SER A 910 -39.69 -0.11 33.15
CA SER A 910 -40.91 -0.46 33.87
C SER A 910 -41.71 -1.57 33.16
N GLU A 911 -42.62 -2.22 33.90
CA GLU A 911 -43.59 -3.19 33.35
C GLU A 911 -44.36 -2.62 32.14
N LEU A 912 -44.78 -1.36 32.23
CA LEU A 912 -45.48 -0.64 31.16
C LEU A 912 -44.55 -0.37 29.96
N GLY A 913 -43.28 -0.01 30.22
CA GLY A 913 -42.27 0.14 29.17
C GLY A 913 -41.97 -1.17 28.43
N LYS A 914 -42.00 -2.31 29.15
CA LYS A 914 -41.88 -3.64 28.53
C LYS A 914 -43.06 -3.94 27.59
N ARG A 915 -44.30 -3.52 27.91
CA ARG A 915 -45.47 -3.73 27.04
C ARG A 915 -45.31 -3.09 25.67
N TYR A 916 -44.69 -1.91 25.59
CA TYR A 916 -44.34 -1.27 24.31
C TYR A 916 -43.36 -2.12 23.47
N ARG A 917 -42.53 -2.94 24.12
CA ARG A 917 -41.53 -3.81 23.49
C ARG A 917 -42.04 -5.22 23.17
N SER A 918 -43.03 -5.72 23.92
CA SER A 918 -43.42 -7.15 23.91
C SER A 918 -44.82 -7.44 23.36
N LYS A 919 -45.55 -6.45 22.84
CA LYS A 919 -46.98 -6.62 22.54
C LYS A 919 -47.23 -7.76 21.52
N LYS A 920 -47.72 -8.91 22.02
CA LYS A 920 -48.57 -9.84 21.27
C LYS A 920 -49.85 -9.09 20.92
N ILE A 921 -50.24 -9.11 19.65
CA ILE A 921 -51.56 -8.64 19.21
C ILE A 921 -52.60 -9.49 19.95
N VAL A 922 -53.24 -8.94 20.97
CA VAL A 922 -54.50 -9.49 21.49
C VAL A 922 -55.57 -8.82 20.65
N CYS A 923 -55.98 -9.50 19.59
CA CYS A 923 -57.20 -9.16 18.88
C CYS A 923 -58.32 -9.91 19.63
N ASP A 924 -59.04 -9.23 20.52
CA ASP A 924 -60.32 -9.74 21.04
C ASP A 924 -61.36 -9.58 19.92
N LEU A 925 -61.25 -10.40 18.88
CA LEU A 925 -62.31 -10.62 17.90
C LEU A 925 -63.31 -11.62 18.51
N ILE A 926 -64.19 -11.11 19.37
CA ILE A 926 -65.55 -11.63 19.45
C ILE A 926 -66.44 -10.54 18.84
N CYS A 927 -66.54 -10.57 17.51
CA CYS A 927 -67.65 -9.96 16.79
C CYS A 927 -68.38 -11.10 16.11
N ASP A 928 -69.55 -11.43 16.63
CA ASP A 928 -70.48 -12.40 16.06
C ASP A 928 -70.80 -12.03 14.61
N LEU A 929 -70.65 -13.01 13.72
CA LEU A 929 -71.20 -12.99 12.37
C LEU A 929 -72.74 -12.95 12.44
N PRO A 930 -73.43 -12.05 11.72
CA PRO A 930 -74.72 -12.35 11.15
C PRO A 930 -74.51 -12.94 9.74
N GLY A 931 -75.22 -14.03 9.46
CA GLY A 931 -74.95 -14.92 8.34
C GLY A 931 -75.41 -14.47 6.95
N SER A 932 -74.97 -15.30 6.00
CA SER A 932 -75.31 -15.45 4.56
C SER A 932 -75.05 -14.25 3.65
#